data_AF-A0A944I030-F1
#
_entry.id   AF-A0A944I030-F1
#
_cell.length_a   1.000
_cell.length_b   1.000
_cell.length_c   1.000
_cell.angle_alpha   90.00
_cell.angle_beta   90.00
_cell.angle_gamma   90.00
#
_symmetry.space_group_name_H-M   'P 1'
#
loop_
_entity.id
_entity.type
_entity.pdbx_description
1 polymer ?
#
loop_
_entity_poly.entity_id
_entity_poly.type
_entity_poly.pdbx_seq_one_letter_code
_entity_poly.pdbx_strand_id
1 'polypeptide(L)'
;MPRQFLPGLRRLLAPPTATLVEEKSSGPIGNSYVSMTYAGTTTVWGTENRAAGWDLDRVIQEGYERSIWTFKSVEAISKHPSALTVEIGRGGDERQFAETLDDHPLLHVLNVQANPLERATVFKKRLSAQLLLSKKGAFVEITRSRGGTITRLDLLPANRVEPIPDPHGDYVSHFEFTTYDGRLRELDPSRVIWLRDPHPTDPFCGVTPLEAAGLSVDLDVKARTYNIAFIDNDARPSGIVGIDVDGLDQREIDRIQQRLAPGAQNAGETVVVGSGPGGLNYVDTSTRPRDMNYETLSKTAKDEILSAFGVPESIVGNASERTYANADREEWNFWQHTELPHLSLIASAFDLDLDDGWSLRFNTSTVEALEFPRRLRREEARQEWNAGLITVDEYREIAGRRPFNVPRTRALWISPQKAPVPANEVDAAALGVAQDPMATGVPGLPGDGGPPPAIAPSGPASNASAADAVAEARAPDSQARATADVAAARETSGTSTVGDSAAAAVDQARDNMPLTLPGDAADDVTAARSHIERKELPHDDGFEVTDSDFDTLSAAVTAALTALLARQEGVITARLHAPKTRKHTRYWQPDGDTDLRSGSAPIIGARVVGAGRWGEETTSTLAPILQPAATSTAAALSTTVTGTATVPPGAATAAFAATTMAGGAVAALLADLAAALDTAQAEDATLDDLADVVAAFFRARATKFTTALAESCAVATVNGAADAAAETAGPTVLRTWVTRGDTRVRPAHQALSGTTLPAGVPYTVDGSALRYPGDPFAPTDLTINCRCRLRYRTGPTTEESP
;
A
#
# COMPACT_ATOMS: atom_id res chain seq x y z
N MET A 1 10.23 -77.97 -12.42
CA MET A 1 11.52 -77.24 -12.54
C MET A 1 12.32 -77.88 -13.68
N PRO A 2 13.21 -77.18 -14.41
CA PRO A 2 13.84 -75.89 -14.12
C PRO A 2 13.88 -74.89 -15.32
N ARG A 3 14.55 -73.75 -15.05
CA ARG A 3 14.89 -72.59 -15.88
C ARG A 3 15.98 -72.87 -16.94
N GLN A 4 16.16 -71.85 -17.78
CA GLN A 4 17.32 -71.43 -18.62
C GLN A 4 17.13 -71.67 -20.13
N PHE A 5 17.50 -70.82 -21.09
CA PHE A 5 18.44 -69.68 -21.20
C PHE A 5 17.96 -68.71 -22.32
N LEU A 6 18.36 -67.43 -22.21
CA LEU A 6 18.38 -66.36 -23.26
C LEU A 6 19.15 -66.82 -24.53
N PRO A 7 19.07 -66.20 -25.74
CA PRO A 7 19.28 -64.74 -25.95
C PRO A 7 18.67 -64.10 -27.23
N GLY A 8 18.94 -62.81 -27.40
CA GLY A 8 18.31 -61.90 -28.36
C GLY A 8 18.79 -61.94 -29.81
N LEU A 9 17.98 -61.32 -30.67
CA LEU A 9 18.28 -60.72 -31.97
C LEU A 9 16.98 -60.22 -32.64
N ARG A 10 16.20 -59.37 -31.97
CA ARG A 10 14.98 -58.77 -32.55
C ARG A 10 14.81 -57.27 -32.28
N ARG A 11 15.92 -56.56 -32.03
CA ARG A 11 15.94 -55.09 -32.17
C ARG A 11 16.77 -54.80 -33.41
N LEU A 12 16.11 -54.42 -34.51
CA LEU A 12 16.70 -53.53 -35.53
C LEU A 12 15.72 -53.02 -36.61
N LEU A 13 14.48 -53.53 -36.74
CA LEU A 13 13.56 -53.04 -37.79
C LEU A 13 12.08 -53.11 -37.38
N ALA A 14 11.54 -52.07 -36.73
CA ALA A 14 10.10 -51.74 -36.73
C ALA A 14 9.85 -50.35 -36.08
N PRO A 15 8.99 -49.48 -36.64
CA PRO A 15 8.70 -48.15 -36.12
C PRO A 15 7.85 -48.20 -34.83
N PRO A 16 7.88 -47.19 -33.95
CA PRO A 16 6.99 -47.15 -32.79
C PRO A 16 5.54 -46.93 -33.26
N THR A 17 4.71 -47.95 -33.03
CA THR A 17 3.26 -47.95 -33.18
C THR A 17 2.59 -46.96 -32.24
N ALA A 18 1.65 -46.18 -32.79
CA ALA A 18 0.73 -45.32 -32.06
C ALA A 18 -0.03 -46.10 -30.98
N THR A 19 0.03 -45.63 -29.73
CA THR A 19 -0.82 -46.12 -28.65
C THR A 19 -2.19 -45.49 -28.74
N LEU A 20 -3.19 -46.36 -28.72
CA LEU A 20 -4.62 -46.13 -28.87
C LEU A 20 -5.16 -45.14 -27.82
N VAL A 21 -5.90 -44.14 -28.30
CA VAL A 21 -6.84 -43.36 -27.51
C VAL A 21 -8.03 -44.27 -27.22
N GLU A 22 -8.25 -44.60 -25.94
CA GLU A 22 -9.42 -45.35 -25.49
C GLU A 22 -10.60 -44.36 -25.34
N GLU A 23 -11.42 -44.23 -26.38
CA GLU A 23 -12.76 -43.66 -26.25
C GLU A 23 -13.63 -44.61 -25.42
N LYS A 24 -14.06 -44.15 -24.23
CA LYS A 24 -15.17 -44.75 -23.50
C LYS A 24 -16.34 -43.78 -23.46
N SER A 25 -17.40 -44.17 -24.15
CA SER A 25 -18.73 -43.58 -24.11
C SER A 25 -19.37 -43.70 -22.72
N SER A 26 -19.97 -42.62 -22.22
CA SER A 26 -21.03 -42.70 -21.20
C SER A 26 -22.19 -41.81 -21.61
N GLY A 27 -23.33 -42.47 -21.90
CA GLY A 27 -24.64 -41.81 -22.02
C GLY A 27 -25.19 -41.39 -20.66
N PRO A 28 -26.31 -40.65 -20.65
CA PRO A 28 -26.81 -39.91 -19.49
C PRO A 28 -27.59 -40.81 -18.55
N ILE A 29 -27.49 -40.58 -17.24
CA ILE A 29 -28.51 -40.68 -16.18
C ILE A 29 -27.79 -40.61 -14.82
N GLY A 30 -28.25 -39.69 -13.95
CA GLY A 30 -28.20 -39.88 -12.50
C GLY A 30 -27.27 -38.95 -11.72
N ASN A 31 -27.82 -37.84 -11.24
CA ASN A 31 -27.39 -37.07 -10.06
C ASN A 31 -25.92 -36.67 -9.96
N SER A 32 -25.53 -35.64 -10.71
CA SER A 32 -24.55 -34.67 -10.22
C SER A 32 -25.29 -33.44 -9.70
N TYR A 33 -25.49 -33.39 -8.39
CA TYR A 33 -25.60 -32.11 -7.69
C TYR A 33 -24.40 -31.27 -8.14
N VAL A 34 -24.66 -30.19 -8.88
CA VAL A 34 -23.65 -29.14 -9.09
C VAL A 34 -23.52 -28.44 -7.74
N SER A 35 -22.67 -28.99 -6.87
CA SER A 35 -22.12 -28.20 -5.77
C SER A 35 -21.33 -27.07 -6.42
N MET A 36 -21.57 -25.84 -5.97
CA MET A 36 -20.68 -24.71 -6.16
C MET A 36 -19.34 -24.98 -5.45
N THR A 37 -18.58 -25.93 -5.97
CA THR A 37 -17.20 -26.13 -5.61
C THR A 37 -16.40 -25.13 -6.43
N TYR A 38 -16.25 -23.95 -5.86
CA TYR A 38 -15.23 -22.97 -6.22
C TYR A 38 -13.86 -23.60 -5.91
N ALA A 39 -13.46 -24.58 -6.71
CA ALA A 39 -12.26 -25.39 -6.50
C ALA A 39 -11.77 -25.97 -7.84
N GLY A 40 -11.58 -25.10 -8.83
CA GLY A 40 -10.53 -25.27 -9.82
C GLY A 40 -9.49 -24.20 -9.51
N THR A 41 -8.33 -24.59 -9.01
CA THR A 41 -7.19 -23.72 -8.73
C THR A 41 -6.90 -22.83 -9.94
N THR A 42 -7.37 -21.58 -9.92
CA THR A 42 -7.02 -20.56 -10.91
C THR A 42 -5.57 -20.20 -10.72
N THR A 43 -4.70 -20.96 -11.36
CA THR A 43 -3.32 -20.53 -11.60
C THR A 43 -3.41 -19.32 -12.53
N VAL A 44 -2.78 -18.24 -12.08
CA VAL A 44 -2.90 -16.88 -12.62
C VAL A 44 -2.67 -16.84 -14.14
N TRP A 45 -1.86 -17.76 -14.68
CA TRP A 45 -1.66 -17.98 -16.12
C TRP A 45 -1.28 -19.43 -16.46
N GLY A 46 -1.75 -20.42 -15.68
CA GLY A 46 -1.38 -21.82 -15.84
C GLY A 46 -2.49 -22.67 -16.50
N THR A 47 -2.09 -23.68 -17.28
CA THR A 47 -2.97 -24.78 -17.69
C THR A 47 -3.20 -25.77 -16.54
N GLU A 48 -4.27 -26.56 -16.59
CA GLU A 48 -4.57 -27.63 -15.61
C GLU A 48 -3.46 -28.69 -15.44
N ASN A 49 -2.42 -28.68 -16.29
CA ASN A 49 -1.24 -29.51 -16.16
C ASN A 49 0.02 -28.70 -15.81
N ARG A 50 0.65 -29.11 -14.71
CA ARG A 50 1.67 -28.43 -13.90
C ARG A 50 3.07 -28.31 -14.54
N ALA A 51 3.19 -28.18 -15.87
CA ALA A 51 4.50 -28.19 -16.56
C ALA A 51 4.76 -27.02 -17.53
N ALA A 52 3.75 -26.25 -17.94
CA ALA A 52 3.93 -25.10 -18.83
C ALA A 52 3.48 -23.82 -18.10
N GLY A 53 4.40 -23.22 -17.35
CA GLY A 53 4.18 -21.94 -16.67
C GLY A 53 4.27 -20.78 -17.65
N TRP A 54 3.35 -19.82 -17.51
CA TRP A 54 3.33 -18.54 -18.23
C TRP A 54 3.17 -18.65 -19.75
N ASP A 55 1.94 -18.94 -20.21
CA ASP A 55 1.59 -18.82 -21.63
C ASP A 55 1.54 -17.33 -22.03
N LEU A 56 2.59 -16.87 -22.74
CA LEU A 56 2.75 -15.47 -23.12
C LEU A 56 1.59 -14.98 -24.00
N ASP A 57 1.03 -15.82 -24.87
CA ASP A 57 -0.03 -15.41 -25.77
C ASP A 57 -1.32 -15.13 -24.98
N ARG A 58 -1.62 -15.99 -23.99
CA ARG A 58 -2.74 -15.78 -23.07
C ARG A 58 -2.53 -14.56 -22.17
N VAL A 59 -1.32 -14.37 -21.65
CA VAL A 59 -0.93 -13.23 -20.81
C VAL A 59 -1.09 -11.91 -21.57
N ILE A 60 -0.73 -11.87 -22.86
CA ILE A 60 -0.92 -10.67 -23.68
C ILE A 60 -2.41 -10.43 -23.91
N GLN A 61 -3.18 -11.46 -24.29
CA GLN A 61 -4.59 -11.30 -24.59
C GLN A 61 -5.42 -10.86 -23.37
N GLU A 62 -5.28 -11.54 -22.24
CA GLU A 62 -6.06 -11.23 -21.05
C GLU A 62 -5.40 -10.12 -20.21
N GLY A 63 -4.08 -10.06 -20.16
CA GLY A 63 -3.34 -9.13 -19.30
C GLY A 63 -3.03 -7.77 -19.91
N TYR A 64 -2.87 -7.67 -21.23
CA TYR A 64 -2.59 -6.41 -21.93
C TYR A 64 -3.78 -5.92 -22.77
N GLU A 65 -4.41 -6.78 -23.59
CA GLU A 65 -5.49 -6.35 -24.49
C GLU A 65 -6.84 -6.13 -23.77
N ARG A 66 -7.13 -6.93 -22.72
CA ARG A 66 -8.38 -6.79 -21.93
C ARG A 66 -8.26 -5.85 -20.74
N SER A 67 -7.04 -5.59 -20.24
CA SER A 67 -6.81 -4.68 -19.10
C SER A 67 -6.46 -3.27 -19.57
N ILE A 68 -7.35 -2.32 -19.27
CA ILE A 68 -7.19 -0.91 -19.63
C ILE A 68 -5.95 -0.30 -18.95
N TRP A 69 -5.75 -0.61 -17.68
CA TRP A 69 -4.67 -0.03 -16.88
C TRP A 69 -3.30 -0.54 -17.34
N THR A 70 -3.18 -1.84 -17.61
CA THR A 70 -1.95 -2.43 -18.16
C THR A 70 -1.62 -1.81 -19.52
N PHE A 71 -2.61 -1.73 -20.42
CA PHE A 71 -2.43 -1.11 -21.74
C PHE A 71 -1.91 0.33 -21.61
N LYS A 72 -2.54 1.11 -20.73
CA LYS A 72 -2.16 2.51 -20.51
C LYS A 72 -0.79 2.68 -19.86
N SER A 73 -0.41 1.85 -18.90
CA SER A 73 0.92 1.88 -18.29
C SER A 73 2.02 1.58 -19.31
N VAL A 74 1.83 0.53 -20.11
CA VAL A 74 2.78 0.17 -21.18
C VAL A 74 2.83 1.23 -22.27
N GLU A 75 1.69 1.82 -22.64
CA GLU A 75 1.63 2.94 -23.59
C GLU A 75 2.36 4.18 -23.03
N ALA A 76 2.17 4.49 -21.75
CA ALA A 76 2.79 5.62 -21.08
C ALA A 76 4.32 5.51 -21.05
N ILE A 77 4.87 4.32 -20.83
CA ILE A 77 6.33 4.10 -20.84
C ILE A 77 6.84 4.02 -22.29
N SER A 78 6.28 3.14 -23.12
CA SER A 78 6.81 2.85 -24.47
C SER A 78 6.76 4.02 -25.46
N LYS A 79 5.95 5.06 -25.20
CA LYS A 79 5.90 6.26 -26.06
C LYS A 79 7.17 7.11 -25.97
N HIS A 80 7.85 7.18 -24.83
CA HIS A 80 9.01 8.06 -24.67
C HIS A 80 10.24 7.55 -25.44
N PRO A 81 10.64 6.27 -25.38
CA PRO A 81 11.74 5.75 -26.20
C PRO A 81 11.50 5.96 -27.70
N SER A 82 10.24 5.90 -28.13
CA SER A 82 9.84 6.19 -29.51
C SER A 82 10.02 7.66 -29.90
N ALA A 83 9.84 8.60 -28.96
CA ALA A 83 9.91 10.04 -29.22
C ALA A 83 11.34 10.59 -29.10
N LEU A 84 12.16 10.03 -28.22
CA LEU A 84 13.51 10.51 -27.95
C LEU A 84 14.50 10.04 -29.02
N THR A 85 15.44 10.91 -29.39
CA THR A 85 16.57 10.57 -30.24
C THR A 85 17.67 9.91 -29.41
N VAL A 86 18.45 9.05 -30.05
CA VAL A 86 19.61 8.38 -29.48
C VAL A 86 20.87 9.13 -29.89
N GLU A 87 21.79 9.29 -28.94
CA GLU A 87 23.11 9.89 -29.12
C GLU A 87 24.18 8.95 -28.59
N ILE A 88 25.36 8.97 -29.21
CA ILE A 88 26.54 8.24 -28.73
C ILE A 88 27.56 9.28 -28.30
N GLY A 89 28.15 9.08 -27.14
CA GLY A 89 29.17 9.99 -26.65
C GLY A 89 30.02 9.43 -25.51
N ARG A 90 31.04 10.21 -25.16
CA ARG A 90 32.03 9.87 -24.13
C ARG A 90 32.17 11.00 -23.12
N GLY A 91 32.13 10.63 -21.84
CA GLY A 91 32.23 11.56 -20.71
C GLY A 91 31.08 12.57 -20.67
N GLY A 92 30.91 13.27 -19.55
CA GLY A 92 29.84 14.27 -19.37
C GLY A 92 28.93 13.95 -18.19
N ASP A 93 28.03 14.90 -17.91
CA ASP A 93 27.06 14.83 -16.81
C ASP A 93 25.95 13.79 -17.13
N GLU A 94 25.08 13.47 -16.17
CA GLU A 94 24.04 12.42 -16.34
C GLU A 94 23.12 12.60 -17.57
N ARG A 95 23.10 13.78 -18.23
CA ARG A 95 22.20 14.11 -19.35
C ARG A 95 22.85 14.64 -20.64
N GLN A 96 24.12 14.98 -20.65
CA GLN A 96 24.80 15.48 -21.85
C GLN A 96 26.20 14.92 -21.92
N PHE A 97 26.55 14.38 -23.08
CA PHE A 97 27.92 13.98 -23.35
C PHE A 97 28.82 15.20 -23.52
N ALA A 98 30.05 15.10 -23.03
CA ALA A 98 31.10 16.09 -23.25
C ALA A 98 31.61 16.04 -24.69
N GLU A 99 31.66 14.84 -25.27
CA GLU A 99 31.98 14.59 -26.67
C GLU A 99 30.90 13.70 -27.30
N THR A 100 30.24 14.18 -28.36
CA THR A 100 29.22 13.44 -29.12
C THR A 100 29.77 12.97 -30.45
N LEU A 101 29.38 11.75 -30.85
CA LEU A 101 29.70 11.19 -32.15
C LEU A 101 28.47 11.29 -33.05
N ASP A 102 28.54 12.08 -34.11
CA ASP A 102 27.38 12.33 -34.97
C ASP A 102 27.28 11.34 -36.15
N ASP A 103 28.40 10.73 -36.56
CA ASP A 103 28.52 9.95 -37.81
C ASP A 103 28.58 8.42 -37.60
N HIS A 104 27.97 7.88 -36.54
CA HIS A 104 27.96 6.43 -36.32
C HIS A 104 26.80 5.71 -37.05
N PRO A 105 27.04 4.61 -37.77
CA PRO A 105 25.99 3.87 -38.49
C PRO A 105 24.83 3.37 -37.62
N LEU A 106 25.07 3.07 -36.33
CA LEU A 106 24.01 2.71 -35.38
C LEU A 106 23.00 3.84 -35.15
N LEU A 107 23.43 5.10 -35.22
CA LEU A 107 22.53 6.24 -35.05
C LEU A 107 21.52 6.30 -36.20
N HIS A 108 21.93 5.95 -37.41
CA HIS A 108 20.99 5.86 -38.53
C HIS A 108 19.93 4.78 -38.29
N VAL A 109 20.35 3.61 -37.79
CA VAL A 109 19.44 2.48 -37.53
C VAL A 109 18.45 2.79 -36.39
N LEU A 110 18.93 3.45 -35.31
CA LEU A 110 18.14 3.74 -34.11
C LEU A 110 17.35 5.06 -34.15
N ASN A 111 17.69 5.99 -35.05
CA ASN A 111 16.96 7.25 -35.22
C ASN A 111 16.13 7.33 -36.50
N VAL A 112 16.54 6.66 -37.59
CA VAL A 112 15.85 6.75 -38.88
C VAL A 112 15.08 5.46 -39.19
N GLN A 113 15.79 4.35 -39.41
CA GLN A 113 15.18 3.13 -39.92
C GLN A 113 15.86 1.87 -39.37
N ALA A 114 15.12 1.09 -38.58
CA ALA A 114 15.62 -0.13 -37.96
C ALA A 114 15.57 -1.34 -38.91
N ASN A 115 14.49 -1.46 -39.68
CA ASN A 115 14.25 -2.53 -40.65
C ASN A 115 13.62 -1.93 -41.93
N PRO A 116 13.86 -2.51 -43.12
CA PRO A 116 13.07 -2.23 -44.33
C PRO A 116 11.57 -1.95 -44.12
N LEU A 117 10.92 -2.65 -43.19
CA LEU A 117 9.48 -2.48 -42.91
C LEU A 117 9.15 -1.49 -41.78
N GLU A 118 10.11 -1.16 -40.91
CA GLU A 118 9.85 -0.39 -39.68
C GLU A 118 10.81 0.77 -39.51
N ARG A 119 10.24 1.95 -39.23
CA ARG A 119 11.01 3.10 -38.75
C ARG A 119 11.50 2.86 -37.33
N ALA A 120 12.58 3.53 -36.97
CA ALA A 120 13.19 3.34 -35.66
C ALA A 120 12.26 3.71 -34.48
N THR A 121 11.33 4.65 -34.69
CA THR A 121 10.31 5.03 -33.68
C THR A 121 9.40 3.86 -33.31
N VAL A 122 8.85 3.18 -34.31
CA VAL A 122 7.97 2.01 -34.13
C VAL A 122 8.75 0.85 -33.50
N PHE A 123 9.97 0.62 -33.97
CA PHE A 123 10.87 -0.39 -33.40
C PHE A 123 11.12 -0.17 -31.91
N LYS A 124 11.53 1.04 -31.50
CA LYS A 124 11.78 1.39 -30.08
C LYS A 124 10.52 1.22 -29.23
N LYS A 125 9.35 1.61 -29.74
CA LYS A 125 8.07 1.40 -29.05
C LYS A 125 7.79 -0.09 -28.82
N ARG A 126 7.94 -0.91 -29.87
CA ARG A 126 7.72 -2.36 -29.78
C ARG A 126 8.72 -3.04 -28.85
N LEU A 127 10.00 -2.66 -28.93
CA LEU A 127 11.07 -3.17 -28.07
C LEU A 127 10.75 -2.90 -26.59
N SER A 128 10.40 -1.65 -26.27
CA SER A 128 10.00 -1.25 -24.92
C SER A 128 8.77 -2.01 -24.43
N ALA A 129 7.76 -2.21 -25.29
CA ALA A 129 6.56 -2.94 -24.90
C ALA A 129 6.87 -4.41 -24.62
N GLN A 130 7.68 -5.07 -25.46
CA GLN A 130 8.04 -6.47 -25.29
C GLN A 130 8.84 -6.71 -24.00
N LEU A 131 9.74 -5.78 -23.65
CA LEU A 131 10.51 -5.84 -22.41
C LEU A 131 9.62 -5.81 -21.16
N LEU A 132 8.55 -5.02 -21.17
CA LEU A 132 7.61 -4.90 -20.04
C LEU A 132 6.64 -6.09 -19.92
N LEU A 133 6.43 -6.85 -20.99
CA LEU A 133 5.41 -7.92 -21.07
C LEU A 133 6.01 -9.33 -20.97
N SER A 134 7.25 -9.54 -21.42
CA SER A 134 7.84 -10.87 -21.61
C SER A 134 8.85 -11.25 -20.53
N LYS A 135 8.57 -12.33 -19.79
CA LYS A 135 9.50 -12.94 -18.82
C LYS A 135 10.82 -13.39 -19.44
N LYS A 136 10.80 -13.87 -20.69
CA LYS A 136 12.01 -14.29 -21.41
C LYS A 136 12.86 -13.09 -21.87
N GLY A 137 12.36 -11.86 -21.71
CA GLY A 137 12.99 -10.64 -22.19
C GLY A 137 12.65 -10.32 -23.64
N ALA A 138 13.39 -9.37 -24.21
CA ALA A 138 13.32 -8.98 -25.61
C ALA A 138 14.57 -9.46 -26.36
N PHE A 139 14.37 -9.97 -27.57
CA PHE A 139 15.44 -10.51 -28.42
C PHE A 139 15.51 -9.68 -29.69
N VAL A 140 16.68 -9.08 -29.95
CA VAL A 140 16.93 -8.29 -31.16
C VAL A 140 17.99 -8.99 -31.99
N GLU A 141 17.60 -9.44 -33.18
CA GLU A 141 18.55 -9.96 -34.16
C GLU A 141 19.26 -8.82 -34.88
N ILE A 142 20.60 -8.86 -34.86
CA ILE A 142 21.47 -7.93 -35.55
C ILE A 142 21.90 -8.52 -36.89
N THR A 143 21.63 -7.80 -37.98
CA THR A 143 22.24 -8.08 -39.28
C THR A 143 23.40 -7.12 -39.54
N ARG A 144 24.62 -7.66 -39.58
CA ARG A 144 25.84 -6.91 -39.90
C ARG A 144 26.21 -7.04 -41.39
N SER A 145 26.72 -5.97 -41.97
CA SER A 145 27.33 -5.96 -43.31
C SER A 145 28.66 -6.72 -43.31
N ARG A 146 29.20 -7.03 -44.51
CA ARG A 146 30.53 -7.66 -44.66
C ARG A 146 31.67 -6.86 -44.00
N GLY A 147 31.49 -5.56 -43.81
CA GLY A 147 32.42 -4.67 -43.10
C GLY A 147 32.21 -4.59 -41.59
N GLY A 148 31.37 -5.44 -40.98
CA GLY A 148 31.12 -5.47 -39.53
C GLY A 148 30.08 -4.45 -39.04
N THR A 149 29.68 -3.48 -39.87
CA THR A 149 28.70 -2.45 -39.52
C THR A 149 27.28 -3.00 -39.39
N ILE A 150 26.54 -2.57 -38.37
CA ILE A 150 25.14 -2.95 -38.15
C ILE A 150 24.25 -2.23 -39.17
N THR A 151 23.45 -3.00 -39.91
CA THR A 151 22.60 -2.48 -41.00
C THR A 151 21.11 -2.61 -40.73
N ARG A 152 20.72 -3.59 -39.91
CA ARG A 152 19.32 -3.89 -39.63
C ARG A 152 19.18 -4.53 -38.25
N LEU A 153 18.12 -4.13 -37.55
CA LEU A 153 17.68 -4.69 -36.28
C LEU A 153 16.27 -5.28 -36.44
N ASP A 154 16.12 -6.55 -36.14
CA ASP A 154 14.84 -7.25 -36.18
C ASP A 154 14.44 -7.70 -34.78
N LEU A 155 13.27 -7.23 -34.32
CA LEU A 155 12.71 -7.65 -33.04
C LEU A 155 12.05 -9.03 -33.20
N LEU A 156 12.58 -10.03 -32.52
CA LEU A 156 12.05 -11.39 -32.53
C LEU A 156 10.94 -11.56 -31.48
N PRO A 157 9.83 -12.26 -31.81
CA PRO A 157 8.80 -12.59 -30.83
C PRO A 157 9.34 -13.48 -29.70
N ALA A 158 9.15 -13.05 -28.44
CA ALA A 158 9.70 -13.77 -27.29
C ALA A 158 9.04 -15.14 -27.01
N ASN A 159 7.82 -15.39 -27.49
CA ASN A 159 7.17 -16.70 -27.36
C ASN A 159 7.88 -17.80 -28.17
N ARG A 160 8.69 -17.43 -29.17
CA ARG A 160 9.31 -18.35 -30.13
C ARG A 160 10.82 -18.41 -30.06
N VAL A 161 11.42 -17.72 -29.09
CA VAL A 161 12.85 -17.75 -28.82
C VAL A 161 13.09 -18.46 -27.50
N GLU A 162 13.98 -19.43 -27.51
CA GLU A 162 14.43 -20.11 -26.29
C GLU A 162 15.96 -19.98 -26.15
N PRO A 163 16.46 -19.46 -25.02
CA PRO A 163 17.89 -19.51 -24.71
C PRO A 163 18.26 -20.92 -24.26
N ILE A 164 19.25 -21.53 -24.92
CA ILE A 164 19.73 -22.84 -24.51
C ILE A 164 21.02 -22.68 -23.67
N PRO A 165 21.04 -23.22 -22.43
CA PRO A 165 22.25 -23.20 -21.61
C PRO A 165 23.34 -24.07 -22.24
N ASP A 166 24.58 -23.57 -22.28
CA ASP A 166 25.70 -24.38 -22.75
C ASP A 166 26.13 -25.40 -21.68
N PRO A 167 26.25 -26.69 -22.01
CA PRO A 167 26.84 -27.69 -21.12
C PRO A 167 28.35 -27.49 -20.82
N HIS A 168 29.08 -26.63 -21.55
CA HIS A 168 30.53 -26.41 -21.38
C HIS A 168 30.93 -25.22 -20.49
N GLY A 169 29.98 -24.48 -19.93
CA GLY A 169 30.23 -23.43 -18.94
C GLY A 169 30.23 -22.00 -19.47
N ASP A 170 30.05 -21.79 -20.77
CA ASP A 170 29.59 -20.50 -21.28
C ASP A 170 28.09 -20.32 -20.94
N TYR A 171 27.63 -19.08 -20.70
CA TYR A 171 26.30 -18.88 -20.11
C TYR A 171 25.13 -19.28 -21.05
N VAL A 172 25.30 -19.15 -22.38
CA VAL A 172 24.31 -19.51 -23.42
C VAL A 172 25.04 -20.05 -24.65
N SER A 173 24.66 -21.22 -25.18
CA SER A 173 25.28 -21.81 -26.38
C SER A 173 24.73 -21.21 -27.68
N HIS A 174 23.40 -21.18 -27.81
CA HIS A 174 22.69 -20.64 -28.96
C HIS A 174 21.25 -20.30 -28.59
N PHE A 175 20.62 -19.43 -29.38
CA PHE A 175 19.19 -19.16 -29.28
C PHE A 175 18.45 -19.96 -30.35
N GLU A 176 17.43 -20.71 -29.96
CA GLU A 176 16.56 -21.40 -30.91
C GLU A 176 15.37 -20.50 -31.24
N PHE A 177 15.27 -20.08 -32.50
CA PHE A 177 14.12 -19.35 -33.01
C PHE A 177 13.23 -20.25 -33.86
N THR A 178 11.97 -20.40 -33.44
CA THR A 178 10.97 -21.12 -34.23
C THR A 178 10.30 -20.16 -35.20
N THR A 179 10.55 -20.35 -36.50
CA THR A 179 9.91 -19.57 -37.57
C THR A 179 8.41 -19.91 -37.65
N TYR A 180 7.59 -19.04 -38.25
CA TYR A 180 6.15 -19.30 -38.47
C TYR A 180 5.88 -20.65 -39.18
N ASP A 181 6.81 -21.12 -40.01
CA ASP A 181 6.73 -22.40 -40.72
C ASP A 181 7.13 -23.63 -39.86
N GLY A 182 7.34 -23.44 -38.54
CA GLY A 182 7.74 -24.51 -37.61
C GLY A 182 9.20 -24.97 -37.76
N ARG A 183 10.01 -24.26 -38.54
CA ARG A 183 11.44 -24.54 -38.68
C ARG A 183 12.22 -23.88 -37.54
N LEU A 184 13.02 -24.68 -36.85
CA LEU A 184 13.99 -24.24 -35.86
C LEU A 184 15.20 -23.63 -36.57
N ARG A 185 15.54 -22.39 -36.21
CA ARG A 185 16.76 -21.70 -36.64
C ARG A 185 17.63 -21.43 -35.42
N GLU A 186 18.83 -22.00 -35.44
CA GLU A 186 19.85 -21.73 -34.45
C GLU A 186 20.49 -20.36 -34.74
N LEU A 187 20.45 -19.47 -33.75
CA LEU A 187 21.04 -18.15 -33.78
C LEU A 187 22.23 -18.12 -32.85
N ASP A 188 23.37 -17.69 -33.37
CA ASP A 188 24.59 -17.48 -32.60
C ASP A 188 24.38 -16.31 -31.61
N PRO A 189 24.86 -16.42 -30.35
CA PRO A 189 24.72 -15.34 -29.36
C PRO A 189 25.29 -13.99 -29.82
N SER A 190 26.32 -13.98 -30.68
CA SER A 190 26.90 -12.75 -31.22
C SER A 190 25.99 -11.98 -32.19
N ARG A 191 24.89 -12.61 -32.63
CA ARG A 191 23.90 -12.00 -33.55
C ARG A 191 22.62 -11.59 -32.84
N VAL A 192 22.47 -11.87 -31.55
CA VAL A 192 21.24 -11.60 -30.80
C VAL A 192 21.57 -10.77 -29.57
N ILE A 193 21.02 -9.56 -29.49
CA ILE A 193 21.01 -8.80 -28.24
C ILE A 193 19.84 -9.31 -27.42
N TRP A 194 20.13 -9.76 -26.21
CA TRP A 194 19.13 -10.25 -25.28
C TRP A 194 18.98 -9.27 -24.11
N LEU A 195 17.86 -8.54 -24.11
CA LEU A 195 17.54 -7.53 -23.10
C LEU A 195 16.54 -8.08 -22.08
N ARG A 196 16.85 -7.93 -20.79
CA ARG A 196 15.94 -8.25 -19.68
C ARG A 196 16.37 -7.54 -18.40
N ASP A 197 15.42 -7.32 -17.50
CA ASP A 197 15.73 -7.08 -16.10
C ASP A 197 16.16 -8.40 -15.45
N PRO A 198 17.29 -8.44 -14.72
CA PRO A 198 17.82 -9.69 -14.19
C PRO A 198 16.91 -10.28 -13.10
N HIS A 199 16.52 -11.54 -13.24
CA HIS A 199 15.81 -12.27 -12.19
C HIS A 199 16.80 -12.73 -11.10
N PRO A 200 16.48 -12.57 -9.81
CA PRO A 200 17.42 -12.88 -8.72
C PRO A 200 17.77 -14.37 -8.62
N THR A 201 16.86 -15.26 -9.04
CA THR A 201 17.03 -16.72 -8.90
C THR A 201 17.18 -17.47 -10.22
N ASP A 202 16.77 -16.90 -11.35
CA ASP A 202 16.77 -17.59 -12.64
C ASP A 202 17.60 -16.80 -13.68
N PRO A 203 18.81 -17.26 -13.98
CA PRO A 203 19.66 -16.75 -15.07
C PRO A 203 18.97 -16.51 -16.42
N PHE A 204 18.01 -17.37 -16.76
CA PHE A 204 17.41 -17.49 -18.09
C PHE A 204 16.11 -16.70 -18.25
N CYS A 205 15.61 -16.13 -17.16
CA CYS A 205 14.42 -15.30 -17.15
C CYS A 205 14.73 -13.90 -16.61
N GLY A 206 13.88 -12.94 -16.96
CA GLY A 206 13.80 -11.65 -16.29
C GLY A 206 12.58 -11.55 -15.39
N VAL A 207 12.54 -10.48 -14.59
CA VAL A 207 11.32 -10.08 -13.87
C VAL A 207 10.62 -9.03 -14.71
N THR A 208 9.30 -9.14 -14.86
CA THR A 208 8.52 -8.10 -15.53
C THR A 208 7.49 -7.48 -14.57
N PRO A 209 7.18 -6.18 -14.72
CA PRO A 209 6.09 -5.55 -13.97
C PRO A 209 4.75 -6.26 -14.15
N LEU A 210 4.49 -6.81 -15.35
CA LEU A 210 3.28 -7.57 -15.62
C LEU A 210 3.19 -8.86 -14.80
N GLU A 211 4.33 -9.53 -14.58
CA GLU A 211 4.38 -10.73 -13.74
C GLU A 211 4.05 -10.41 -12.28
N ALA A 212 4.63 -9.33 -11.75
CA ALA A 212 4.33 -8.85 -10.41
C ALA A 212 2.85 -8.44 -10.26
N ALA A 213 2.29 -7.78 -11.27
CA ALA A 213 0.89 -7.33 -11.27
C ALA A 213 -0.13 -8.41 -11.67
N GLY A 214 0.33 -9.62 -12.04
CA GLY A 214 -0.52 -10.61 -12.71
C GLY A 214 -1.79 -10.99 -11.93
N LEU A 215 -1.69 -11.10 -10.61
CA LEU A 215 -2.83 -11.37 -9.72
C LEU A 215 -3.85 -10.24 -9.72
N SER A 216 -3.39 -8.99 -9.62
CA SER A 216 -4.24 -7.80 -9.60
C SER A 216 -4.93 -7.57 -10.94
N VAL A 217 -4.23 -7.87 -12.06
CA VAL A 217 -4.81 -7.82 -13.41
C VAL A 217 -5.89 -8.90 -13.57
N ASP A 218 -5.62 -10.14 -13.17
CA ASP A 218 -6.60 -11.23 -13.23
C ASP A 218 -7.83 -10.94 -12.36
N LEU A 219 -7.62 -10.37 -11.16
CA LEU A 219 -8.69 -9.93 -10.27
C LEU A 219 -9.58 -8.85 -10.95
N ASP A 220 -8.99 -7.82 -11.57
CA ASP A 220 -9.76 -6.77 -12.27
C ASP A 220 -10.54 -7.34 -13.46
N VAL A 221 -9.91 -8.18 -14.30
CA VAL A 221 -10.56 -8.82 -15.45
C VAL A 221 -11.70 -9.75 -15.00
N LYS A 222 -11.49 -10.56 -13.97
CA LYS A 222 -12.53 -11.44 -13.41
C LYS A 222 -13.65 -10.66 -12.75
N ALA A 223 -13.34 -9.62 -11.99
CA ALA A 223 -14.35 -8.78 -11.37
C ALA A 223 -15.23 -8.08 -12.42
N ARG A 224 -14.63 -7.58 -13.51
CA ARG A 224 -15.36 -7.02 -14.65
C ARG A 224 -16.21 -8.07 -15.36
N THR A 225 -15.64 -9.24 -15.64
CA THR A 225 -16.36 -10.32 -16.33
C THR A 225 -17.53 -10.82 -15.48
N TYR A 226 -17.32 -10.96 -14.17
CA TYR A 226 -18.38 -11.26 -13.21
C TYR A 226 -19.47 -10.20 -13.22
N ASN A 227 -19.11 -8.91 -13.22
CA ASN A 227 -20.08 -7.83 -13.28
C ASN A 227 -20.86 -7.78 -14.60
N ILE A 228 -20.19 -8.01 -15.74
CA ILE A 228 -20.85 -8.11 -17.04
C ILE A 228 -21.83 -9.27 -17.02
N ALA A 229 -21.38 -10.46 -16.62
CA ALA A 229 -22.24 -11.63 -16.49
C ALA A 229 -23.38 -11.42 -15.48
N PHE A 230 -23.14 -10.67 -14.41
CA PHE A 230 -24.14 -10.29 -13.42
C PHE A 230 -25.19 -9.35 -14.02
N ILE A 231 -24.78 -8.33 -14.77
CA ILE A 231 -25.68 -7.38 -15.44
C ILE A 231 -26.48 -8.08 -16.54
N ASP A 232 -25.81 -8.91 -17.35
CA ASP A 232 -26.42 -9.57 -18.51
C ASP A 232 -27.40 -10.67 -18.10
N ASN A 233 -27.10 -11.42 -17.03
CA ASN A 233 -27.89 -12.57 -16.59
C ASN A 233 -28.70 -12.31 -15.31
N ASP A 234 -28.74 -11.06 -14.82
CA ASP A 234 -29.25 -10.65 -13.50
C ASP A 234 -29.03 -11.75 -12.46
N ALA A 235 -27.77 -12.20 -12.28
CA ALA A 235 -27.31 -13.53 -11.80
C ALA A 235 -27.88 -14.01 -10.44
N ARG A 236 -29.19 -14.04 -10.36
CA ARG A 236 -30.07 -14.31 -9.25
C ARG A 236 -31.03 -15.36 -9.79
N PRO A 237 -31.13 -16.52 -9.13
CA PRO A 237 -32.34 -17.30 -9.26
C PRO A 237 -33.50 -16.37 -8.93
N SER A 238 -34.51 -16.23 -9.80
CA SER A 238 -35.67 -15.34 -9.62
C SER A 238 -36.62 -15.83 -8.51
N GLY A 239 -36.08 -16.26 -7.37
CA GLY A 239 -36.78 -16.92 -6.26
C GLY A 239 -36.70 -18.44 -6.34
N ILE A 240 -36.67 -19.06 -5.16
CA ILE A 240 -36.87 -20.52 -5.04
C ILE A 240 -38.36 -20.74 -4.88
N VAL A 241 -38.94 -21.51 -5.80
CA VAL A 241 -40.35 -21.91 -5.71
C VAL A 241 -40.42 -23.23 -4.95
N GLY A 242 -40.87 -23.17 -3.68
CA GLY A 242 -41.19 -24.37 -2.92
C GLY A 242 -42.51 -24.97 -3.42
N ILE A 243 -42.45 -26.18 -3.97
CA ILE A 243 -43.62 -26.96 -4.38
C ILE A 243 -43.75 -28.15 -3.43
N ASP A 244 -44.94 -28.36 -2.87
CA ASP A 244 -45.21 -29.52 -2.02
C ASP A 244 -45.27 -30.79 -2.89
N VAL A 245 -44.45 -31.79 -2.57
CA VAL A 245 -44.13 -32.91 -3.49
C VAL A 245 -45.08 -34.10 -3.35
N ASP A 246 -46.09 -34.01 -2.49
CA ASP A 246 -47.10 -35.05 -2.33
C ASP A 246 -48.05 -35.08 -3.55
N GLY A 247 -47.77 -35.99 -4.47
CA GLY A 247 -48.64 -36.32 -5.61
C GLY A 247 -48.12 -35.95 -7.01
N LEU A 248 -46.90 -35.42 -7.15
CA LEU A 248 -46.30 -35.08 -8.44
C LEU A 248 -45.53 -36.27 -9.04
N ASP A 249 -45.75 -36.56 -10.32
CA ASP A 249 -44.96 -37.57 -11.06
C ASP A 249 -43.59 -37.00 -11.48
N GLN A 250 -42.57 -37.86 -11.61
CA GLN A 250 -41.21 -37.47 -11.99
C GLN A 250 -41.18 -36.71 -13.33
N ARG A 251 -42.10 -37.02 -14.23
CA ARG A 251 -42.27 -36.33 -15.52
C ARG A 251 -42.81 -34.91 -15.38
N GLU A 252 -43.62 -34.64 -14.36
CA GLU A 252 -44.10 -33.29 -14.07
C GLU A 252 -43.00 -32.44 -13.45
N ILE A 253 -42.19 -33.02 -12.58
CA ILE A 253 -40.98 -32.38 -12.03
C ILE A 253 -40.01 -32.04 -13.16
N ASP A 254 -39.72 -32.96 -14.07
CA ASP A 254 -38.83 -32.73 -15.21
C ASP A 254 -39.38 -31.64 -16.17
N ARG A 255 -40.70 -31.59 -16.37
CA ARG A 255 -41.37 -30.57 -17.19
C ARG A 255 -41.37 -29.19 -16.53
N ILE A 256 -41.52 -29.14 -15.20
CA ILE A 256 -41.43 -27.92 -14.39
C ILE A 256 -39.97 -27.43 -14.38
N GLN A 257 -38.99 -28.33 -14.22
CA GLN A 257 -37.56 -28.01 -14.32
C GLN A 257 -37.17 -27.51 -15.72
N GLN A 258 -37.66 -28.12 -16.80
CA GLN A 258 -37.42 -27.64 -18.17
C GLN A 258 -38.07 -26.28 -18.47
N ARG A 259 -39.14 -25.92 -17.76
CA ARG A 259 -39.79 -24.60 -17.88
C ARG A 259 -39.18 -23.55 -16.95
N LEU A 260 -38.66 -23.95 -15.80
CA LEU A 260 -38.02 -23.09 -14.81
C LEU A 260 -36.52 -22.92 -15.01
N ALA A 261 -35.86 -23.75 -15.83
CA ALA A 261 -34.47 -23.58 -16.22
C ALA A 261 -34.40 -22.55 -17.37
N PRO A 262 -34.09 -21.27 -17.11
CA PRO A 262 -33.99 -20.30 -18.18
C PRO A 262 -32.58 -20.38 -18.76
N GLY A 263 -32.46 -20.36 -20.08
CA GLY A 263 -31.21 -19.90 -20.68
C GLY A 263 -30.97 -18.43 -20.33
N ALA A 264 -29.71 -18.01 -20.34
CA ALA A 264 -29.23 -16.63 -20.11
C ALA A 264 -30.15 -15.51 -20.67
N GLN A 265 -30.79 -15.75 -21.81
CA GLN A 265 -31.69 -14.82 -22.49
C GLN A 265 -33.02 -14.51 -21.75
N ASN A 266 -33.44 -15.32 -20.77
CA ASN A 266 -34.75 -15.18 -20.09
C ASN A 266 -34.61 -14.88 -18.58
N ALA A 267 -33.43 -14.43 -18.14
CA ALA A 267 -33.21 -14.02 -16.76
C ALA A 267 -34.04 -12.77 -16.43
N GLY A 268 -34.86 -12.83 -15.37
CA GLY A 268 -35.73 -11.73 -14.94
C GLY A 268 -37.23 -11.90 -15.23
N GLU A 269 -37.65 -12.95 -15.95
CA GLU A 269 -39.08 -13.25 -16.11
C GLU A 269 -39.66 -13.92 -14.86
N THR A 270 -40.67 -13.29 -14.24
CA THR A 270 -41.43 -13.90 -13.14
C THR A 270 -42.41 -14.93 -13.71
N VAL A 271 -42.09 -16.21 -13.56
CA VAL A 271 -42.97 -17.31 -13.97
C VAL A 271 -44.05 -17.53 -12.90
N VAL A 272 -45.27 -17.07 -13.17
CA VAL A 272 -46.44 -17.34 -12.31
C VAL A 272 -47.22 -18.53 -12.87
N VAL A 273 -47.23 -19.65 -12.14
CA VAL A 273 -48.02 -20.85 -12.49
C VAL A 273 -49.28 -20.91 -11.62
N GLY A 274 -50.42 -21.17 -12.26
CA GLY A 274 -51.76 -21.17 -11.63
C GLY A 274 -52.01 -22.31 -10.64
N SER A 275 -52.76 -21.94 -9.60
CA SER A 275 -53.17 -22.63 -8.38
C SER A 275 -53.71 -24.07 -8.50
N GLY A 276 -53.16 -24.96 -7.68
CA GLY A 276 -53.85 -26.07 -7.01
C GLY A 276 -53.84 -25.85 -5.48
N PRO A 277 -54.64 -26.60 -4.68
CA PRO A 277 -54.86 -26.33 -3.26
C PRO A 277 -53.63 -26.72 -2.42
N GLY A 278 -52.66 -25.81 -2.35
CA GLY A 278 -51.43 -25.93 -1.58
C GLY A 278 -50.54 -24.74 -1.95
N GLY A 279 -50.50 -23.73 -1.10
CA GLY A 279 -49.92 -22.42 -1.41
C GLY A 279 -48.44 -22.49 -1.79
N LEU A 280 -48.06 -21.79 -2.86
CA LEU A 280 -46.67 -21.60 -3.26
C LEU A 280 -45.98 -20.62 -2.30
N ASN A 281 -44.84 -21.02 -1.74
CA ASN A 281 -44.01 -20.15 -0.90
C ASN A 281 -42.86 -19.59 -1.75
N TYR A 282 -42.94 -18.30 -2.09
CA TYR A 282 -41.88 -17.58 -2.79
C TYR A 282 -40.89 -17.04 -1.77
N VAL A 283 -39.66 -17.58 -1.76
CA VAL A 283 -38.58 -17.07 -0.93
C VAL A 283 -37.65 -16.24 -1.80
N ASP A 284 -37.61 -14.93 -1.54
CA ASP A 284 -36.64 -14.03 -2.13
C ASP A 284 -35.28 -14.22 -1.45
N THR A 285 -34.30 -14.74 -2.19
CA THR A 285 -32.91 -14.91 -1.71
C THR A 285 -32.09 -13.62 -1.82
N SER A 286 -32.71 -12.44 -1.76
CA SER A 286 -32.04 -11.17 -2.06
C SER A 286 -31.11 -10.67 -0.93
N THR A 287 -29.87 -11.17 -0.91
CA THR A 287 -28.74 -10.27 -0.62
C THR A 287 -28.53 -9.42 -1.88
N ARG A 288 -28.61 -8.09 -1.76
CA ARG A 288 -28.39 -7.18 -2.89
C ARG A 288 -26.88 -7.14 -3.18
N PRO A 289 -26.38 -7.68 -4.30
CA PRO A 289 -24.94 -7.65 -4.62
C PRO A 289 -24.44 -6.26 -4.99
N ARG A 290 -25.31 -5.24 -4.98
CA ARG A 290 -24.93 -3.82 -5.05
C ARG A 290 -24.04 -3.41 -3.87
N ASP A 291 -24.01 -4.20 -2.79
CA ASP A 291 -23.11 -4.04 -1.64
C ASP A 291 -21.77 -4.81 -1.80
N MET A 292 -21.57 -5.55 -2.90
CA MET A 292 -20.24 -6.06 -3.21
C MET A 292 -19.39 -4.86 -3.62
N ASN A 293 -18.36 -4.56 -2.83
CA ASN A 293 -17.54 -3.36 -2.89
C ASN A 293 -16.64 -3.30 -4.15
N TYR A 294 -17.22 -3.45 -5.35
CA TYR A 294 -16.54 -3.48 -6.63
C TYR A 294 -15.81 -2.17 -6.92
N GLU A 295 -16.38 -1.04 -6.49
CA GLU A 295 -15.71 0.25 -6.63
C GLU A 295 -14.37 0.25 -5.89
N THR A 296 -14.34 -0.22 -4.65
CA THR A 296 -13.08 -0.32 -3.89
C THR A 296 -12.16 -1.37 -4.49
N LEU A 297 -12.68 -2.55 -4.87
CA LEU A 297 -11.88 -3.59 -5.52
C LEU A 297 -11.20 -3.11 -6.81
N SER A 298 -11.96 -2.40 -7.66
CA SER A 298 -11.46 -1.87 -8.92
C SER A 298 -10.47 -0.73 -8.71
N LYS A 299 -10.67 0.12 -7.69
CA LYS A 299 -9.69 1.14 -7.28
C LYS A 299 -8.40 0.50 -6.77
N THR A 300 -8.49 -0.48 -5.85
CA THR A 300 -7.31 -1.19 -5.32
C THR A 300 -6.55 -1.91 -6.43
N ALA A 301 -7.24 -2.66 -7.30
CA ALA A 301 -6.59 -3.36 -8.40
C ALA A 301 -5.90 -2.41 -9.37
N LYS A 302 -6.53 -1.28 -9.69
CA LYS A 302 -5.92 -0.22 -10.49
C LYS A 302 -4.66 0.32 -9.82
N ASP A 303 -4.73 0.68 -8.54
CA ASP A 303 -3.60 1.29 -7.81
C ASP A 303 -2.42 0.31 -7.70
N GLU A 304 -2.69 -0.98 -7.49
CA GLU A 304 -1.68 -2.05 -7.51
C GLU A 304 -1.03 -2.20 -8.90
N ILE A 305 -1.83 -2.21 -9.99
CA ILE A 305 -1.31 -2.30 -11.36
C ILE A 305 -0.44 -1.09 -11.68
N LEU A 306 -0.93 0.13 -11.40
CA LEU A 306 -0.19 1.37 -11.65
C LEU A 306 1.13 1.41 -10.86
N SER A 307 1.08 1.01 -9.58
CA SER A 307 2.25 0.92 -8.72
C SER A 307 3.28 -0.09 -9.22
N ALA A 308 2.85 -1.27 -9.69
CA ALA A 308 3.74 -2.29 -10.23
C ALA A 308 4.52 -1.81 -11.47
N PHE A 309 3.89 -1.02 -12.35
CA PHE A 309 4.56 -0.40 -13.50
C PHE A 309 5.31 0.90 -13.14
N GLY A 310 5.17 1.41 -11.91
CA GLY A 310 5.74 2.69 -11.49
C GLY A 310 5.10 3.92 -12.16
N VAL A 311 3.91 3.79 -12.73
CA VAL A 311 3.23 4.86 -13.47
C VAL A 311 2.23 5.55 -12.53
N PRO A 312 2.43 6.84 -12.17
CA PRO A 312 1.46 7.55 -11.36
C PRO A 312 0.19 7.85 -12.17
N GLU A 313 -0.93 7.90 -11.47
CA GLU A 313 -2.25 8.07 -12.09
C GLU A 313 -2.40 9.40 -12.86
N SER A 314 -1.64 10.45 -12.50
CA SER A 314 -1.60 11.73 -13.22
C SER A 314 -1.12 11.58 -14.66
N ILE A 315 -0.18 10.67 -14.92
CA ILE A 315 0.37 10.39 -16.26
C ILE A 315 -0.62 9.63 -17.14
N VAL A 316 -1.48 8.81 -16.52
CA VAL A 316 -2.55 8.07 -17.21
C VAL A 316 -3.74 8.99 -17.56
N GLY A 317 -3.76 10.21 -17.02
CA GLY A 317 -4.73 11.24 -17.36
C GLY A 317 -5.86 11.45 -16.34
N ASN A 318 -5.77 10.83 -15.14
CA ASN A 318 -6.68 11.19 -14.04
C ASN A 318 -5.95 12.07 -13.02
N ALA A 319 -6.12 13.39 -13.17
CA ALA A 319 -5.59 14.40 -12.25
C ALA A 319 -6.64 14.92 -11.26
N SER A 320 -7.80 14.26 -11.18
CA SER A 320 -8.84 14.61 -10.21
C SER A 320 -8.23 14.57 -8.81
N GLU A 321 -8.40 15.66 -8.04
CA GLU A 321 -7.86 15.84 -6.68
C GLU A 321 -6.38 16.26 -6.54
N ARG A 322 -5.63 16.46 -7.64
CA ARG A 322 -4.23 16.95 -7.60
C ARG A 322 -4.11 18.42 -7.99
N THR A 323 -3.26 19.16 -7.29
CA THR A 323 -2.84 20.51 -7.72
C THR A 323 -1.75 20.40 -8.79
N TYR A 324 -1.58 21.44 -9.63
CA TYR A 324 -0.53 21.49 -10.66
C TYR A 324 0.87 21.18 -10.10
N ALA A 325 1.22 21.77 -8.95
CA ALA A 325 2.53 21.53 -8.30
C ALA A 325 2.74 20.07 -7.87
N ASN A 326 1.68 19.37 -7.49
CA ASN A 326 1.77 17.95 -7.14
C ASN A 326 1.89 17.08 -8.40
N ALA A 327 1.16 17.42 -9.47
CA ALA A 327 1.23 16.70 -10.74
C ALA A 327 2.62 16.81 -11.39
N ASP A 328 3.21 18.01 -11.43
CA ASP A 328 4.58 18.22 -11.95
C ASP A 328 5.61 17.39 -11.17
N ARG A 329 5.42 17.26 -9.85
CA ARG A 329 6.32 16.48 -9.00
C ARG A 329 6.18 14.98 -9.23
N GLU A 330 4.96 14.49 -9.45
CA GLU A 330 4.70 13.10 -9.80
C GLU A 330 5.26 12.74 -11.18
N GLU A 331 5.13 13.65 -12.16
CA GLU A 331 5.74 13.47 -13.47
C GLU A 331 7.27 13.38 -13.34
N TRP A 332 7.89 14.26 -12.55
CA TRP A 332 9.32 14.17 -12.27
C TRP A 332 9.71 12.84 -11.61
N ASN A 333 8.94 12.36 -10.62
CA ASN A 333 9.18 11.08 -9.95
C ASN A 333 9.11 9.90 -10.95
N PHE A 334 8.09 9.89 -11.82
CA PHE A 334 7.93 8.90 -12.88
C PHE A 334 9.16 8.84 -13.79
N TRP A 335 9.63 10.01 -14.25
CA TRP A 335 10.83 10.05 -15.08
C TRP A 335 12.07 9.58 -14.34
N GLN A 336 12.26 10.00 -13.08
CA GLN A 336 13.45 9.67 -12.31
C GLN A 336 13.55 8.19 -11.95
N HIS A 337 12.43 7.56 -11.57
CA HIS A 337 12.43 6.21 -11.01
C HIS A 337 11.98 5.12 -11.98
N THR A 338 11.27 5.46 -13.06
CA THR A 338 10.73 4.48 -14.01
C THR A 338 11.31 4.66 -15.41
N GLU A 339 11.15 5.84 -16.01
CA GLU A 339 11.52 6.04 -17.41
C GLU A 339 13.04 6.08 -17.64
N LEU A 340 13.79 6.83 -16.82
CA LEU A 340 15.26 6.93 -16.99
C LEU A 340 15.98 5.58 -16.80
N PRO A 341 15.69 4.78 -15.75
CA PRO A 341 16.26 3.43 -15.62
C PRO A 341 15.91 2.53 -16.80
N HIS A 342 14.67 2.59 -17.29
CA HIS A 342 14.22 1.81 -18.45
C HIS A 342 14.95 2.18 -19.74
N LEU A 343 15.11 3.49 -20.00
CA LEU A 343 15.90 3.98 -21.14
C LEU A 343 17.38 3.57 -21.03
N SER A 344 17.94 3.61 -19.83
CA SER A 344 19.32 3.17 -19.56
C SER A 344 19.50 1.68 -19.82
N LEU A 345 18.54 0.84 -19.42
CA LEU A 345 18.56 -0.60 -19.69
C LEU A 345 18.54 -0.88 -21.20
N ILE A 346 17.67 -0.20 -21.95
CA ILE A 346 17.63 -0.33 -23.41
C ILE A 346 18.95 0.16 -24.02
N ALA A 347 19.51 1.26 -23.52
CA ALA A 347 20.72 1.85 -24.07
C ALA A 347 21.97 1.00 -23.83
N SER A 348 22.16 0.54 -22.59
CA SER A 348 23.28 -0.31 -22.18
C SER A 348 23.38 -1.62 -22.97
N ALA A 349 22.26 -2.14 -23.49
CA ALA A 349 22.26 -3.33 -24.32
C ALA A 349 22.99 -3.15 -25.66
N PHE A 350 23.09 -1.91 -26.16
CA PHE A 350 23.82 -1.57 -27.38
C PHE A 350 25.25 -1.08 -27.12
N ASP A 351 25.65 -0.89 -25.85
CA ASP A 351 27.01 -0.47 -25.50
C ASP A 351 28.07 -1.55 -25.81
N LEU A 352 27.67 -2.83 -25.77
CA LEU A 352 28.55 -3.97 -26.09
C LEU A 352 29.06 -3.95 -27.54
N ASP A 353 28.37 -3.24 -28.42
CA ASP A 353 28.74 -3.10 -29.84
C ASP A 353 29.59 -1.84 -30.11
N LEU A 354 29.87 -1.02 -29.09
CA LEU A 354 30.68 0.19 -29.19
C LEU A 354 32.12 -0.04 -28.70
N ASP A 355 33.07 0.73 -29.25
CA ASP A 355 34.47 0.70 -28.81
C ASP A 355 34.63 1.21 -27.36
N ASP A 356 35.68 0.75 -26.67
CA ASP A 356 35.97 1.07 -25.26
C ASP A 356 35.84 2.58 -24.94
N GLY A 357 34.84 2.92 -24.12
CA GLY A 357 34.62 4.26 -23.59
C GLY A 357 33.54 5.08 -24.30
N TRP A 358 32.92 4.56 -25.36
CA TRP A 358 31.70 5.14 -25.93
C TRP A 358 30.46 4.50 -25.30
N SER A 359 29.47 5.32 -24.97
CA SER A 359 28.19 4.85 -24.45
C SER A 359 27.04 5.47 -25.24
N LEU A 360 25.97 4.72 -25.36
CA LEU A 360 24.72 5.13 -25.99
C LEU A 360 23.78 5.70 -24.91
N ARG A 361 23.15 6.83 -25.20
CA ARG A 361 22.11 7.40 -24.33
C ARG A 361 20.98 7.99 -25.16
N PHE A 362 19.80 8.08 -24.55
CA PHE A 362 18.69 8.84 -25.10
C PHE A 362 18.85 10.32 -24.76
N ASN A 363 18.66 11.20 -25.74
CA ASN A 363 18.67 12.63 -25.50
C ASN A 363 17.39 13.03 -24.75
N THR A 364 17.54 13.41 -23.49
CA THR A 364 16.43 13.88 -22.64
C THR A 364 16.39 15.40 -22.47
N SER A 365 17.11 16.17 -23.30
CA SER A 365 17.19 17.63 -23.15
C SER A 365 15.86 18.34 -23.43
N THR A 366 14.99 17.71 -24.21
CA THR A 366 13.67 18.26 -24.59
C THR A 366 12.55 17.91 -23.60
N VAL A 367 12.85 17.14 -22.55
CA VAL A 367 11.85 16.66 -21.59
C VAL A 367 11.61 17.72 -20.51
N GLU A 368 10.40 18.31 -20.52
CA GLU A 368 10.00 19.37 -19.59
C GLU A 368 10.03 18.93 -18.12
N ALA A 369 9.55 17.71 -17.83
CA ALA A 369 9.55 17.13 -16.48
C ALA A 369 10.94 17.14 -15.81
N LEU A 370 11.98 16.97 -16.61
CA LEU A 370 13.36 16.92 -16.17
C LEU A 370 13.97 18.32 -16.00
N GLU A 371 13.34 19.38 -16.53
CA GLU A 371 13.73 20.77 -16.28
C GLU A 371 13.30 21.26 -14.89
N PHE A 372 12.29 20.66 -14.27
CA PHE A 372 11.77 21.04 -12.96
C PHE A 372 12.86 21.24 -11.88
N PRO A 373 13.73 20.25 -11.57
CA PRO A 373 14.79 20.43 -10.57
C PRO A 373 15.86 21.46 -11.00
N ARG A 374 16.06 21.66 -12.31
CA ARG A 374 16.99 22.68 -12.82
C ARG A 374 16.42 24.09 -12.61
N ARG A 375 15.11 24.28 -12.81
CA ARG A 375 14.43 25.53 -12.49
C ARG A 375 14.54 25.84 -11.00
N LEU A 376 14.31 24.85 -10.14
CA LEU A 376 14.44 25.02 -8.69
C LEU A 376 15.88 25.39 -8.29
N ARG A 377 16.90 24.65 -8.74
CA ARG A 377 18.31 25.02 -8.48
C ARG A 377 18.66 26.40 -9.02
N ARG A 378 18.14 26.78 -10.19
CA ARG A 378 18.37 28.12 -10.76
C ARG A 378 17.72 29.22 -9.92
N GLU A 379 16.57 28.95 -9.31
CA GLU A 379 15.88 29.88 -8.41
C GLU A 379 16.59 30.00 -7.06
N GLU A 380 16.99 28.87 -6.46
CA GLU A 380 17.82 28.83 -5.25
C GLU A 380 19.15 29.57 -5.46
N ALA A 381 19.86 29.25 -6.54
CA ALA A 381 21.10 29.94 -6.89
C ALA A 381 20.87 31.44 -7.15
N ARG A 382 19.70 31.85 -7.67
CA ARG A 382 19.37 33.28 -7.81
C ARG A 382 19.17 33.95 -6.46
N GLN A 383 18.60 33.25 -5.48
CA GLN A 383 18.45 33.75 -4.11
C GLN A 383 19.82 33.84 -3.41
N GLU A 384 20.65 32.82 -3.53
CA GLU A 384 22.02 32.81 -3.01
C GLU A 384 22.87 33.93 -3.63
N TRP A 385 22.72 34.17 -4.93
CA TRP A 385 23.39 35.28 -5.62
C TRP A 385 22.89 36.64 -5.11
N ASN A 386 21.58 36.82 -4.96
CA ASN A 386 21.02 38.05 -4.39
C ASN A 386 21.47 38.28 -2.93
N ALA A 387 21.69 37.20 -2.17
CA ALA A 387 22.23 37.23 -0.82
C ALA A 387 23.76 37.47 -0.78
N GLY A 388 24.45 37.34 -1.93
CA GLY A 388 25.89 37.52 -2.04
C GLY A 388 26.73 36.30 -1.62
N LEU A 389 26.13 35.10 -1.58
CA LEU A 389 26.77 33.86 -1.18
C LEU A 389 27.52 33.16 -2.34
N ILE A 390 27.10 33.41 -3.58
CA ILE A 390 27.71 32.85 -4.79
C ILE A 390 28.13 33.94 -5.77
N THR A 391 29.14 33.65 -6.59
CA THR A 391 29.62 34.53 -7.65
C THR A 391 28.70 34.49 -8.88
N VAL A 392 28.87 35.48 -9.77
CA VAL A 392 28.08 35.53 -11.02
C VAL A 392 28.49 34.38 -11.95
N ASP A 393 29.76 33.98 -11.96
CA ASP A 393 30.23 32.87 -12.78
C ASP A 393 29.70 31.52 -12.26
N GLU A 394 29.71 31.28 -10.94
CA GLU A 394 29.09 30.10 -10.32
C GLU A 394 27.58 30.03 -10.60
N TYR A 395 26.86 31.16 -10.49
CA TYR A 395 25.44 31.22 -10.86
C TYR A 395 25.20 30.84 -12.34
N ARG A 396 26.07 31.29 -13.25
CA ARG A 396 25.94 30.98 -14.68
C ARG A 396 26.24 29.53 -14.98
N GLU A 397 27.22 28.95 -14.33
CA GLU A 397 27.50 27.51 -14.42
C GLU A 397 26.32 26.67 -13.93
N ILE A 398 25.75 26.99 -12.76
CA ILE A 398 24.54 26.33 -12.23
C ILE A 398 23.34 26.51 -13.19
N ALA A 399 23.24 27.67 -13.84
CA ALA A 399 22.22 27.94 -14.85
C ALA A 399 22.46 27.22 -16.19
N GLY A 400 23.58 26.53 -16.38
CA GLY A 400 23.96 25.88 -17.63
C GLY A 400 24.34 26.88 -18.73
N ARG A 401 24.82 28.07 -18.35
CA ARG A 401 25.32 29.11 -19.26
C ARG A 401 26.84 29.19 -19.14
N ARG A 402 27.50 29.53 -20.25
CA ARG A 402 28.96 29.70 -20.26
C ARG A 402 29.37 30.84 -19.30
N PRO A 403 30.33 30.62 -18.38
CA PRO A 403 30.84 31.67 -17.48
C PRO A 403 31.60 32.74 -18.27
N PHE A 404 31.66 33.95 -17.73
CA PHE A 404 32.34 35.09 -18.38
C PHE A 404 33.83 35.09 -18.03
N ASN A 405 34.19 34.53 -16.87
CA ASN A 405 35.57 34.39 -16.41
C ASN A 405 36.34 35.72 -16.40
N VAL A 406 35.69 36.78 -15.93
CA VAL A 406 36.25 38.12 -15.78
C VAL A 406 36.45 38.40 -14.28
N PRO A 407 37.50 39.13 -13.84
CA PRO A 407 37.73 39.40 -12.42
C PRO A 407 36.51 39.96 -11.64
N ARG A 408 35.65 40.75 -12.30
CA ARG A 408 34.40 41.26 -11.71
C ARG A 408 33.29 40.22 -11.53
N THR A 409 33.26 39.17 -12.36
CA THR A 409 32.25 38.10 -12.30
C THR A 409 32.65 36.96 -11.38
N ARG A 410 33.95 36.86 -11.05
CA ARG A 410 34.55 35.93 -10.08
C ARG A 410 34.57 36.43 -8.63
N ALA A 411 34.20 37.69 -8.38
CA ALA A 411 34.14 38.25 -7.03
C ALA A 411 32.76 38.09 -6.39
N LEU A 412 32.73 37.89 -5.08
CA LEU A 412 31.51 37.88 -4.27
C LEU A 412 31.06 39.31 -4.00
N TRP A 413 29.74 39.55 -4.03
CA TRP A 413 29.17 40.89 -3.84
C TRP A 413 28.23 40.89 -2.63
N ILE A 414 28.68 41.40 -1.49
CA ILE A 414 27.92 41.39 -0.22
C ILE A 414 27.12 42.72 -0.05
N SER A 415 25.84 42.62 0.33
CA SER A 415 24.91 43.75 0.56
C SER A 415 25.00 44.27 2.01
N PRO A 416 24.95 45.60 2.31
CA PRO A 416 24.10 46.64 1.71
C PRO A 416 24.78 47.60 0.72
N GLN A 417 26.10 47.50 0.53
CA GLN A 417 26.86 48.43 -0.32
C GLN A 417 27.51 47.76 -1.55
N LYS A 418 27.29 46.46 -1.78
CA LYS A 418 27.88 45.69 -2.89
C LYS A 418 29.40 45.91 -2.99
N ALA A 419 30.10 45.69 -1.87
CA ALA A 419 31.56 45.69 -1.89
C ALA A 419 32.05 44.35 -2.48
N PRO A 420 32.97 44.37 -3.47
CA PRO A 420 33.50 43.14 -4.04
C PRO A 420 34.50 42.49 -3.06
N VAL A 421 34.27 41.23 -2.72
CA VAL A 421 35.23 40.38 -2.00
C VAL A 421 35.91 39.46 -3.03
N PRO A 422 37.19 39.70 -3.36
CA PRO A 422 37.91 38.91 -4.35
C PRO A 422 38.26 37.52 -3.80
N ALA A 423 38.14 36.49 -4.63
CA ALA A 423 38.51 35.11 -4.28
C ALA A 423 40.02 34.84 -4.37
N ASN A 424 40.76 35.63 -5.18
CA ASN A 424 42.20 35.48 -5.40
C ASN A 424 42.92 36.85 -5.33
N GLU A 425 44.20 36.86 -4.95
CA GLU A 425 45.02 38.08 -4.87
C GLU A 425 45.16 38.81 -6.22
N VAL A 426 45.15 38.06 -7.33
CA VAL A 426 45.16 38.61 -8.71
C VAL A 426 43.84 39.33 -9.04
N ASP A 427 42.73 38.83 -8.52
CA ASP A 427 41.41 39.45 -8.67
C ASP A 427 41.25 40.66 -7.74
N ALA A 428 41.90 40.66 -6.57
CA ALA A 428 41.94 41.79 -5.64
C ALA A 428 42.66 43.01 -6.24
N ALA A 429 43.78 42.78 -6.93
CA ALA A 429 44.53 43.81 -7.63
C ALA A 429 43.75 44.42 -8.81
N ALA A 430 43.00 43.60 -9.56
CA ALA A 430 42.18 44.06 -10.68
C ALA A 430 40.90 44.82 -10.25
N LEU A 431 40.42 44.58 -9.03
CA LEU A 431 39.22 45.22 -8.47
C LEU A 431 39.51 46.47 -7.63
N GLY A 432 40.78 46.84 -7.45
CA GLY A 432 41.19 48.04 -6.72
C GLY A 432 41.03 47.95 -5.20
N VAL A 433 40.94 46.73 -4.63
CA VAL A 433 40.79 46.46 -3.19
C VAL A 433 42.11 45.94 -2.59
N ALA A 434 43.25 46.39 -3.11
CA ALA A 434 44.53 46.12 -2.49
C ALA A 434 44.64 46.98 -1.21
N GLN A 435 44.73 46.35 -0.04
CA GLN A 435 45.20 47.04 1.16
C GLN A 435 46.67 47.39 0.96
N ASP A 436 46.99 48.68 0.92
CA ASP A 436 48.36 49.17 0.90
C ASP A 436 48.98 48.96 2.30
N PRO A 437 50.03 48.13 2.47
CA PRO A 437 50.59 47.83 3.78
C PRO A 437 51.66 48.85 4.21
N MET A 438 51.52 50.14 3.86
CA MET A 438 52.50 51.19 4.15
C MET A 438 51.84 52.58 4.32
N ALA A 439 51.16 52.81 5.44
CA ALA A 439 50.78 54.17 5.85
C ALA A 439 51.09 54.39 7.34
N THR A 440 52.37 54.39 7.68
CA THR A 440 52.92 54.98 8.91
C THR A 440 53.57 56.31 8.57
N GLY A 441 53.05 57.42 9.12
CA GLY A 441 53.73 58.73 9.06
C GLY A 441 52.82 59.92 9.37
N VAL A 442 52.90 60.43 10.60
CA VAL A 442 52.33 61.74 11.03
C VAL A 442 53.41 62.82 10.80
N PRO A 443 53.09 64.06 10.38
CA PRO A 443 53.13 65.21 11.32
C PRO A 443 52.22 66.43 10.99
N GLY A 444 51.72 67.14 12.02
CA GLY A 444 51.68 68.63 12.04
C GLY A 444 50.32 69.37 12.12
N LEU A 445 50.00 69.92 13.30
CA LEU A 445 48.93 70.91 13.66
C LEU A 445 49.39 72.38 13.41
N PRO A 446 48.51 73.41 13.28
CA PRO A 446 47.76 74.07 14.40
C PRO A 446 46.34 74.60 13.99
N GLY A 447 45.39 75.08 14.80
CA GLY A 447 45.22 75.46 16.22
C GLY A 447 43.87 76.21 16.40
N ASP A 448 43.44 76.40 17.66
CA ASP A 448 42.33 77.22 18.23
C ASP A 448 40.87 76.71 18.12
N GLY A 449 40.05 76.61 19.18
CA GLY A 449 40.16 76.93 20.61
C GLY A 449 38.89 76.49 21.37
N GLY A 450 39.00 76.12 22.66
CA GLY A 450 37.83 75.90 23.57
C GLY A 450 37.37 77.20 24.25
N PRO A 451 36.64 77.20 25.40
CA PRO A 451 35.95 76.14 26.17
C PRO A 451 34.52 76.64 26.63
N PRO A 452 33.82 76.25 27.74
CA PRO A 452 34.02 75.19 28.75
C PRO A 452 32.66 74.43 29.07
N PRO A 453 32.35 73.86 30.27
CA PRO A 453 31.83 72.49 30.37
C PRO A 453 30.46 72.36 31.10
N ALA A 454 29.93 71.13 31.17
CA ALA A 454 29.47 70.45 32.41
C ALA A 454 28.13 69.66 32.33
N ILE A 455 28.13 68.57 33.11
CA ILE A 455 27.02 67.83 33.78
C ILE A 455 26.48 66.55 33.09
N ALA A 456 26.77 65.41 33.74
CA ALA A 456 26.05 64.12 33.71
C ALA A 456 25.04 64.06 34.91
N PRO A 457 24.19 63.02 35.17
CA PRO A 457 24.05 61.67 34.57
C PRO A 457 22.59 61.09 34.48
N SER A 458 22.41 59.87 33.92
CA SER A 458 21.48 58.77 34.37
C SER A 458 21.52 57.62 33.33
N GLY A 459 22.07 56.43 33.61
CA GLY A 459 21.41 55.23 34.16
C GLY A 459 21.67 54.02 33.20
N PRO A 460 21.78 52.75 33.66
CA PRO A 460 22.48 51.70 32.90
C PRO A 460 21.55 50.90 31.96
N ALA A 461 21.97 50.72 30.71
CA ALA A 461 21.47 49.67 29.83
C ALA A 461 22.67 48.86 29.33
N SER A 462 22.71 47.59 29.73
CA SER A 462 23.69 46.60 29.32
C SER A 462 23.48 46.22 27.85
N ASN A 463 24.33 46.72 26.97
CA ASN A 463 24.55 46.16 25.64
C ASN A 463 25.91 45.45 25.66
N ALA A 464 25.92 44.16 25.97
CA ALA A 464 26.96 43.28 25.48
C ALA A 464 26.69 43.11 23.99
N SER A 465 27.63 43.52 23.15
CA SER A 465 27.44 43.46 21.70
C SER A 465 27.58 42.00 21.24
N ALA A 466 26.87 41.64 20.17
CA ALA A 466 27.03 40.34 19.51
C ALA A 466 28.49 40.04 19.08
N ALA A 467 29.39 41.03 19.10
CA ALA A 467 30.81 40.84 18.83
C ALA A 467 31.55 40.17 20.02
N ASP A 468 31.13 40.40 21.26
CA ASP A 468 31.77 39.83 22.45
C ASP A 468 31.43 38.34 22.61
N ALA A 469 30.19 37.96 22.26
CA ALA A 469 29.75 36.55 22.26
C ALA A 469 30.46 35.70 21.17
N VAL A 470 30.83 36.32 20.04
CA VAL A 470 31.55 35.65 18.94
C VAL A 470 33.05 35.53 19.26
N ALA A 471 33.61 36.45 20.04
CA ALA A 471 34.98 36.36 20.53
C ALA A 471 35.14 35.23 21.56
N GLU A 472 34.14 35.02 22.43
CA GLU A 472 34.14 33.95 23.43
C GLU A 472 33.93 32.55 22.81
N ALA A 473 33.16 32.45 21.73
CA ALA A 473 33.00 31.20 20.97
C ALA A 473 34.24 30.74 20.20
N ARG A 474 35.22 31.64 19.96
CA ARG A 474 36.46 31.37 19.21
C ARG A 474 37.67 31.03 20.08
N ALA A 475 37.52 30.96 21.40
CA ALA A 475 38.61 30.58 22.29
C ALA A 475 38.99 29.09 22.12
N PRO A 476 40.29 28.74 22.06
CA PRO A 476 40.77 27.40 21.71
C PRO A 476 40.36 26.28 22.70
N ASP A 477 39.98 26.63 23.93
CA ASP A 477 39.51 25.67 24.95
C ASP A 477 38.07 25.16 24.71
N SER A 478 37.28 25.80 23.83
CA SER A 478 35.92 25.34 23.51
C SER A 478 35.92 24.10 22.60
N GLN A 479 36.93 23.95 21.73
CA GLN A 479 37.10 22.79 20.87
C GLN A 479 37.48 21.53 21.66
N ALA A 480 38.24 21.67 22.75
CA ALA A 480 38.65 20.55 23.60
C ALA A 480 37.49 19.99 24.46
N ARG A 481 36.55 20.85 24.87
CA ARG A 481 35.29 20.43 25.52
C ARG A 481 34.33 19.77 24.53
N ALA A 482 34.18 20.33 23.33
CA ALA A 482 33.33 19.74 22.29
C ALA A 482 33.81 18.36 21.82
N THR A 483 35.13 18.14 21.75
CA THR A 483 35.68 16.81 21.41
C THR A 483 35.56 15.79 22.54
N ALA A 484 35.63 16.23 23.80
CA ALA A 484 35.37 15.37 24.96
C ALA A 484 33.88 15.00 25.09
N ASP A 485 32.97 15.93 24.82
CA ASP A 485 31.52 15.70 24.84
C ASP A 485 31.07 14.79 23.68
N VAL A 486 31.70 14.90 22.50
CA VAL A 486 31.47 14.01 21.35
C VAL A 486 32.07 12.61 21.57
N ALA A 487 33.17 12.50 22.33
CA ALA A 487 33.73 11.20 22.73
C ALA A 487 32.85 10.50 23.77
N ALA A 488 32.30 11.24 24.74
CA ALA A 488 31.33 10.72 25.71
C ALA A 488 29.99 10.30 25.06
N ALA A 489 29.57 11.01 24.01
CA ALA A 489 28.39 10.64 23.20
C ALA A 489 28.63 9.40 22.31
N ARG A 490 29.88 9.11 21.93
CA ARG A 490 30.25 7.91 21.15
C ARG A 490 30.38 6.65 22.00
N GLU A 491 30.73 6.77 23.29
CA GLU A 491 30.78 5.62 24.21
C GLU A 491 29.39 5.17 24.70
N THR A 492 28.37 6.03 24.59
CA THR A 492 26.97 5.73 24.99
C THR A 492 26.11 5.16 23.87
N SER A 493 26.60 5.16 22.63
CA SER A 493 25.87 4.68 21.45
C SER A 493 26.50 3.40 20.93
N GLY A 494 25.97 2.25 21.37
CA GLY A 494 26.37 0.94 20.88
C GLY A 494 26.19 0.82 19.36
N THR A 495 27.22 0.31 18.70
CA THR A 495 27.35 0.02 17.27
C THR A 495 26.14 -0.70 16.65
N SER A 496 25.56 -0.12 15.59
CA SER A 496 24.86 -0.88 14.54
C SER A 496 25.48 -0.57 13.17
N THR A 497 25.53 -1.59 12.33
CA THR A 497 26.22 -1.63 11.04
C THR A 497 25.26 -1.30 9.90
N VAL A 498 25.85 -0.86 8.78
CA VAL A 498 25.21 -0.32 7.59
C VAL A 498 24.25 -1.31 6.94
N GLY A 499 22.99 -0.90 6.79
CA GLY A 499 22.02 -1.51 5.88
C GLY A 499 20.60 -1.47 6.42
N ASP A 500 19.94 -0.30 6.42
CA ASP A 500 18.52 -0.21 6.74
C ASP A 500 17.85 0.96 6.01
N SER A 501 16.75 0.67 5.32
CA SER A 501 16.02 1.58 4.45
C SER A 501 15.30 2.69 5.23
N ALA A 502 14.80 3.73 4.54
CA ALA A 502 13.99 4.77 5.16
C ALA A 502 12.73 4.23 5.90
N ALA A 503 12.27 3.01 5.56
CA ALA A 503 11.22 2.31 6.32
C ALA A 503 11.76 1.79 7.66
N ALA A 504 12.97 1.23 7.69
CA ALA A 504 13.64 0.83 8.92
C ALA A 504 14.04 2.03 9.80
N ALA A 505 14.29 3.21 9.22
CA ALA A 505 14.48 4.46 9.98
C ALA A 505 13.16 5.00 10.59
N VAL A 506 12.01 4.74 9.94
CA VAL A 506 10.68 5.06 10.48
C VAL A 506 10.26 4.06 11.55
N ASP A 507 10.58 2.77 11.38
CA ASP A 507 10.36 1.74 12.39
C ASP A 507 11.32 1.91 13.58
N GLN A 508 12.60 2.27 13.37
CA GLN A 508 13.50 2.72 14.43
C GLN A 508 13.02 4.00 15.11
N ALA A 509 12.42 4.95 14.39
CA ALA A 509 11.85 6.15 15.02
C ALA A 509 10.57 5.85 15.80
N ARG A 510 9.84 4.78 15.43
CA ARG A 510 8.66 4.27 16.13
C ARG A 510 9.05 3.45 17.37
N ASP A 511 10.16 2.73 17.30
CA ASP A 511 10.74 1.94 18.40
C ASP A 511 11.58 2.80 19.37
N ASN A 512 12.20 3.88 18.89
CA ASN A 512 12.93 4.87 19.70
C ASN A 512 12.06 6.01 20.23
N MET A 513 10.77 6.03 19.90
CA MET A 513 9.82 6.86 20.61
C MET A 513 9.54 6.16 21.95
N PRO A 514 9.92 6.73 23.10
CA PRO A 514 9.59 6.11 24.37
C PRO A 514 8.06 6.03 24.44
N LEU A 515 7.52 4.81 24.35
CA LEU A 515 6.15 4.51 24.78
C LEU A 515 6.01 4.59 26.30
N THR A 516 6.95 5.23 27.00
CA THR A 516 6.69 5.80 28.31
C THR A 516 5.94 7.11 28.11
N LEU A 517 4.62 7.01 27.95
CA LEU A 517 3.79 7.95 28.69
C LEU A 517 4.17 7.74 30.17
N PRO A 518 4.66 8.75 30.89
CA PRO A 518 4.75 8.64 32.34
C PRO A 518 3.31 8.58 32.84
N GLY A 519 2.84 7.37 33.11
CA GLY A 519 1.50 7.14 33.62
C GLY A 519 1.27 5.67 33.86
N ASP A 520 0.69 5.38 35.02
CA ASP A 520 0.32 4.04 35.51
C ASP A 520 -0.39 3.19 34.44
N ALA A 521 -1.06 3.79 33.45
CA ALA A 521 -1.85 3.11 32.43
C ALA A 521 -1.08 2.16 31.47
N ALA A 522 0.16 2.46 31.08
CA ALA A 522 0.93 1.58 30.18
C ALA A 522 1.47 0.35 30.93
N ASP A 523 1.84 0.57 32.19
CA ASP A 523 2.20 -0.49 33.14
C ASP A 523 0.96 -1.30 33.55
N ASP A 524 -0.20 -0.67 33.70
CA ASP A 524 -1.49 -1.33 33.96
C ASP A 524 -1.94 -2.21 32.78
N VAL A 525 -1.74 -1.77 31.53
CA VAL A 525 -2.01 -2.60 30.34
C VAL A 525 -1.05 -3.78 30.26
N THR A 526 0.22 -3.58 30.63
CA THR A 526 1.24 -4.63 30.64
C THR A 526 1.02 -5.61 31.81
N ALA A 527 0.58 -5.13 32.97
CA ALA A 527 0.17 -5.92 34.13
C ALA A 527 -1.14 -6.67 33.89
N ALA A 528 -2.12 -6.06 33.21
CA ALA A 528 -3.34 -6.73 32.79
C ALA A 528 -3.04 -7.84 31.77
N ARG A 529 -2.09 -7.60 30.84
CA ARG A 529 -1.61 -8.63 29.89
C ARG A 529 -0.90 -9.78 30.60
N SER A 530 -0.08 -9.52 31.63
CA SER A 530 0.64 -10.57 32.36
C SER A 530 -0.27 -11.39 33.29
N HIS A 531 -1.46 -10.89 33.62
CA HIS A 531 -2.48 -11.61 34.39
C HIS A 531 -3.39 -12.55 33.56
N ILE A 532 -3.26 -12.57 32.23
CA ILE A 532 -4.09 -13.41 31.34
C ILE A 532 -3.65 -14.89 31.34
N GLU A 533 -2.54 -15.25 31.99
CA GLU A 533 -2.10 -16.66 32.07
C GLU A 533 -2.25 -17.31 33.46
N ARG A 534 -2.89 -18.49 33.41
CA ARG A 534 -3.02 -19.56 34.42
C ARG A 534 -4.03 -19.34 35.53
N LYS A 535 -5.22 -19.92 35.31
CA LYS A 535 -6.05 -20.44 36.40
C LYS A 535 -6.47 -21.86 36.05
N GLU A 536 -6.01 -22.83 36.85
CA GLU A 536 -6.60 -24.17 36.88
C GLU A 536 -8.02 -24.08 37.45
N LEU A 537 -8.99 -24.69 36.76
CA LEU A 537 -10.38 -24.75 37.19
C LEU A 537 -10.57 -25.90 38.20
N PRO A 538 -11.34 -25.70 39.30
CA PRO A 538 -11.83 -26.79 40.12
C PRO A 538 -12.93 -27.60 39.40
N HIS A 539 -12.96 -28.90 39.70
CA HIS A 539 -13.92 -29.91 39.24
C HIS A 539 -15.41 -29.51 39.38
N ASP A 540 -16.13 -29.51 38.26
CA ASP A 540 -17.40 -30.24 38.05
C ASP A 540 -17.75 -30.22 36.54
N ASP A 541 -18.42 -31.26 36.04
CA ASP A 541 -18.57 -31.65 34.61
C ASP A 541 -19.07 -30.58 33.59
N GLY A 542 -18.24 -29.60 33.24
CA GLY A 542 -18.50 -28.63 32.16
C GLY A 542 -17.47 -27.49 32.04
N PHE A 543 -17.56 -26.68 30.98
CA PHE A 543 -16.78 -25.44 30.81
C PHE A 543 -17.71 -24.24 31.00
N GLU A 544 -17.39 -23.36 31.93
CA GLU A 544 -18.12 -22.10 32.12
C GLU A 544 -17.16 -20.93 32.04
N VAL A 545 -17.50 -19.95 31.19
CA VAL A 545 -16.80 -18.66 31.19
C VAL A 545 -17.13 -17.94 32.50
N THR A 546 -16.13 -17.47 33.23
CA THR A 546 -16.31 -16.85 34.54
C THR A 546 -16.46 -15.34 34.45
N ASP A 547 -17.07 -14.73 35.47
CA ASP A 547 -17.14 -13.25 35.57
C ASP A 547 -15.75 -12.61 35.57
N SER A 548 -14.74 -13.32 36.09
CA SER A 548 -13.35 -12.88 36.07
C SER A 548 -12.81 -12.72 34.65
N ASP A 549 -13.18 -13.60 33.72
CA ASP A 549 -12.69 -13.56 32.34
C ASP A 549 -13.20 -12.31 31.62
N PHE A 550 -14.47 -11.96 31.84
CA PHE A 550 -15.06 -10.73 31.32
C PHE A 550 -14.48 -9.48 32.01
N ASP A 551 -14.38 -9.49 33.34
CA ASP A 551 -13.93 -8.34 34.11
C ASP A 551 -12.45 -8.01 33.80
N THR A 552 -11.58 -9.02 33.65
CA THR A 552 -10.17 -8.82 33.25
C THR A 552 -10.04 -8.25 31.83
N LEU A 553 -10.77 -8.81 30.86
CA LEU A 553 -10.73 -8.31 29.48
C LEU A 553 -11.33 -6.90 29.38
N SER A 554 -12.43 -6.65 30.08
CA SER A 554 -13.06 -5.33 30.17
C SER A 554 -12.11 -4.29 30.79
N ALA A 555 -11.36 -4.64 31.83
CA ALA A 555 -10.36 -3.75 32.41
C ALA A 555 -9.24 -3.40 31.42
N ALA A 556 -8.70 -4.39 30.68
CA ALA A 556 -7.68 -4.17 29.66
C ALA A 556 -8.17 -3.27 28.52
N VAL A 557 -9.40 -3.50 28.04
CA VAL A 557 -10.02 -2.66 27.00
C VAL A 557 -10.32 -1.26 27.53
N THR A 558 -10.75 -1.12 28.79
CA THR A 558 -11.00 0.19 29.43
C THR A 558 -9.72 1.02 29.50
N ALA A 559 -8.60 0.43 29.89
CA ALA A 559 -7.30 1.11 29.93
C ALA A 559 -6.87 1.59 28.53
N ALA A 560 -6.97 0.70 27.53
CA ALA A 560 -6.63 1.03 26.14
C ALA A 560 -7.50 2.15 25.56
N LEU A 561 -8.82 2.08 25.77
CA LEU A 561 -9.76 3.12 25.30
C LEU A 561 -9.55 4.45 26.02
N THR A 562 -9.25 4.42 27.32
CA THR A 562 -9.00 5.65 28.10
C THR A 562 -7.77 6.39 27.58
N ALA A 563 -6.67 5.66 27.33
CA ALA A 563 -5.47 6.24 26.74
C ALA A 563 -5.74 6.75 25.31
N LEU A 564 -6.52 6.01 24.53
CA LEU A 564 -6.89 6.39 23.17
C LEU A 564 -7.71 7.70 23.13
N LEU A 565 -8.76 7.81 23.95
CA LEU A 565 -9.62 9.00 24.00
C LEU A 565 -8.86 10.24 24.50
N ALA A 566 -7.97 10.09 25.49
CA ALA A 566 -7.13 11.19 25.95
C ALA A 566 -6.21 11.72 24.83
N ARG A 567 -5.64 10.82 24.03
CA ARG A 567 -4.85 11.20 22.85
C ARG A 567 -5.72 11.85 21.78
N GLN A 568 -6.94 11.35 21.56
CA GLN A 568 -7.89 11.94 20.62
C GLN A 568 -8.21 13.38 20.98
N GLU A 569 -8.53 13.64 22.25
CA GLU A 569 -8.77 14.99 22.78
C GLU A 569 -7.60 15.92 22.46
N GLY A 570 -6.37 15.52 22.83
CA GLY A 570 -5.17 16.33 22.58
C GLY A 570 -4.91 16.62 21.11
N VAL A 571 -5.07 15.62 20.23
CA VAL A 571 -4.85 15.78 18.78
C VAL A 571 -5.93 16.67 18.14
N ILE A 572 -7.20 16.51 18.54
CA ILE A 572 -8.31 17.32 18.01
C ILE A 572 -8.12 18.79 18.43
N THR A 573 -7.77 19.04 19.70
CA THR A 573 -7.46 20.39 20.19
C THR A 573 -6.26 20.99 19.45
N ALA A 574 -5.18 20.23 19.26
CA ALA A 574 -4.03 20.71 18.49
C ALA A 574 -4.38 21.03 17.02
N ARG A 575 -5.28 20.25 16.41
CA ARG A 575 -5.77 20.50 15.03
C ARG A 575 -6.62 21.76 14.92
N LEU A 576 -7.39 22.13 15.95
CA LEU A 576 -8.13 23.40 15.99
C LEU A 576 -7.17 24.59 15.92
N HIS A 577 -6.04 24.53 16.64
CA HIS A 577 -5.03 25.59 16.63
C HIS A 577 -4.07 25.54 15.42
N ALA A 578 -4.10 24.47 14.62
CA ALA A 578 -3.18 24.33 13.49
C ALA A 578 -3.46 25.38 12.38
N PRO A 579 -2.43 26.07 11.84
CA PRO A 579 -2.61 27.05 10.77
C PRO A 579 -3.30 26.48 9.52
N LYS A 580 -3.00 25.22 9.16
CA LYS A 580 -3.60 24.55 8.00
C LYS A 580 -5.13 24.42 8.11
N THR A 581 -5.66 24.27 9.32
CA THR A 581 -7.10 24.17 9.59
C THR A 581 -7.77 25.54 9.56
N ARG A 582 -7.05 26.59 9.99
CA ARG A 582 -7.58 27.95 10.15
C ARG A 582 -7.51 28.78 8.86
N LYS A 583 -6.70 28.37 7.87
CA LYS A 583 -6.58 29.09 6.60
C LYS A 583 -7.96 29.22 5.91
N HIS A 584 -8.28 30.42 5.43
CA HIS A 584 -9.56 30.76 4.79
C HIS A 584 -10.80 30.67 5.70
N THR A 585 -10.62 30.59 7.02
CA THR A 585 -11.72 30.65 8.00
C THR A 585 -11.70 31.95 8.77
N ARG A 586 -12.80 32.25 9.48
CA ARG A 586 -12.91 33.42 10.37
C ARG A 586 -11.95 33.40 11.56
N TYR A 587 -11.28 32.28 11.78
CA TYR A 587 -10.33 32.06 12.87
C TYR A 587 -8.86 32.26 12.45
N TRP A 588 -8.63 32.68 11.21
CA TRP A 588 -7.30 33.06 10.73
C TRP A 588 -6.90 34.44 11.30
N GLN A 589 -5.72 34.52 11.92
CA GLN A 589 -5.09 35.78 12.25
C GLN A 589 -4.10 36.15 11.13
N PRO A 590 -4.31 37.28 10.41
CA PRO A 590 -3.42 37.69 9.33
C PRO A 590 -2.04 38.09 9.85
N ASP A 591 -0.97 37.56 9.25
CA ASP A 591 0.40 38.03 9.49
C ASP A 591 0.68 39.28 8.63
N GLY A 592 0.18 40.43 9.09
CA GLY A 592 0.35 41.73 8.44
C GLY A 592 -0.63 42.04 7.30
N ASP A 593 -0.53 43.25 6.73
CA ASP A 593 -1.52 43.83 5.82
C ASP A 593 -1.62 43.13 4.45
N THR A 594 -0.66 42.28 4.09
CA THR A 594 -0.60 41.58 2.80
C THR A 594 -1.13 40.14 2.85
N ASP A 595 -1.55 39.64 4.01
CA ASP A 595 -1.98 38.25 4.16
C ASP A 595 -3.45 38.04 3.76
N LEU A 596 -3.66 37.61 2.50
CA LEU A 596 -4.97 37.33 1.90
C LEU A 596 -5.57 35.96 2.31
N ARG A 597 -4.96 35.25 3.27
CA ARG A 597 -5.44 33.92 3.71
C ARG A 597 -6.60 33.98 4.71
N SER A 598 -7.05 35.17 5.09
CA SER A 598 -8.28 35.34 5.89
C SER A 598 -9.52 34.92 5.09
N GLY A 599 -10.58 34.53 5.80
CA GLY A 599 -11.87 34.21 5.20
C GLY A 599 -12.99 34.32 6.23
N SER A 600 -14.24 34.18 5.79
CA SER A 600 -15.43 34.25 6.66
C SER A 600 -16.06 32.89 6.97
N ALA A 601 -15.52 31.80 6.40
CA ALA A 601 -16.06 30.47 6.57
C ALA A 601 -15.84 29.93 8.00
N PRO A 602 -16.73 29.08 8.53
CA PRO A 602 -16.47 28.31 9.75
C PRO A 602 -15.40 27.22 9.50
N ILE A 603 -14.85 26.68 10.58
CA ILE A 603 -14.04 25.46 10.55
C ILE A 603 -14.98 24.27 10.29
N ILE A 604 -14.53 23.34 9.45
CA ILE A 604 -15.28 22.11 9.15
C ILE A 604 -15.05 21.11 10.29
N GLY A 605 -16.00 20.98 11.23
CA GLY A 605 -15.88 20.11 12.40
C GLY A 605 -15.53 18.66 12.05
N ALA A 606 -16.18 18.10 11.03
CA ALA A 606 -15.91 16.74 10.55
C ALA A 606 -14.45 16.51 10.12
N ARG A 607 -13.81 17.53 9.53
CA ARG A 607 -12.41 17.46 9.07
C ARG A 607 -11.43 17.57 10.23
N VAL A 608 -11.73 18.38 11.24
CA VAL A 608 -10.88 18.53 12.43
C VAL A 608 -10.88 17.25 13.25
N VAL A 609 -12.08 16.72 13.51
CA VAL A 609 -12.27 15.53 14.32
C VAL A 609 -11.77 14.30 13.59
N GLY A 610 -12.18 14.07 12.33
CA GLY A 610 -11.75 12.91 11.55
C GLY A 610 -12.26 11.58 12.11
N ALA A 611 -13.56 11.51 12.40
CA ALA A 611 -14.21 10.39 13.11
C ALA A 611 -13.91 9.00 12.50
N GLY A 612 -13.95 8.85 11.17
CA GLY A 612 -13.68 7.57 10.50
C GLY A 612 -12.26 7.03 10.75
N ARG A 613 -11.25 7.90 10.64
CA ARG A 613 -9.85 7.55 10.91
C ARG A 613 -9.64 7.08 12.36
N TRP A 614 -10.31 7.74 13.31
CA TRP A 614 -10.25 7.33 14.71
C TRP A 614 -11.00 6.02 14.98
N GLY A 615 -12.06 5.72 14.22
CA GLY A 615 -12.71 4.41 14.22
C GLY A 615 -11.74 3.29 13.80
N GLU A 616 -11.04 3.45 12.69
CA GLU A 616 -10.01 2.51 12.21
C GLU A 616 -8.88 2.33 13.24
N GLU A 617 -8.41 3.43 13.82
CA GLU A 617 -7.35 3.40 14.83
C GLU A 617 -7.80 2.70 16.12
N THR A 618 -9.08 2.81 16.48
CA THR A 618 -9.68 2.06 17.59
C THR A 618 -9.66 0.57 17.31
N THR A 619 -10.06 0.16 16.10
CA THR A 619 -10.02 -1.25 15.69
C THR A 619 -8.60 -1.80 15.75
N SER A 620 -7.61 -1.05 15.23
CA SER A 620 -6.19 -1.45 15.30
C SER A 620 -5.64 -1.49 16.72
N THR A 621 -6.11 -0.62 17.63
CA THR A 621 -5.65 -0.57 19.02
C THR A 621 -6.17 -1.75 19.83
N LEU A 622 -7.41 -2.17 19.58
CA LEU A 622 -8.07 -3.24 20.35
C LEU A 622 -7.81 -4.65 19.81
N ALA A 623 -7.51 -4.82 18.52
CA ALA A 623 -7.17 -6.10 17.93
C ALA A 623 -6.12 -6.92 18.70
N PRO A 624 -4.95 -6.35 19.10
CA PRO A 624 -3.95 -7.10 19.86
C PRO A 624 -4.36 -7.46 21.29
N ILE A 625 -5.50 -6.97 21.79
CA ILE A 625 -6.06 -7.33 23.11
C ILE A 625 -7.14 -8.39 22.95
N LEU A 626 -8.08 -8.19 22.02
CA LEU A 626 -9.24 -9.06 21.87
C LEU A 626 -8.91 -10.38 21.15
N GLN A 627 -7.98 -10.38 20.19
CA GLN A 627 -7.64 -11.60 19.43
C GLN A 627 -6.95 -12.69 20.28
N PRO A 628 -5.96 -12.37 21.13
CA PRO A 628 -5.38 -13.36 22.05
C PRO A 628 -6.41 -13.88 23.07
N ALA A 629 -7.27 -13.00 23.59
CA ALA A 629 -8.32 -13.40 24.52
C ALA A 629 -9.30 -14.40 23.88
N ALA A 630 -9.78 -14.11 22.66
CA ALA A 630 -10.64 -15.03 21.92
C ALA A 630 -9.95 -16.38 21.65
N THR A 631 -8.68 -16.35 21.26
CA THR A 631 -7.88 -17.56 21.00
C THR A 631 -7.76 -18.42 22.26
N SER A 632 -7.44 -17.79 23.40
CA SER A 632 -7.33 -18.45 24.70
C SER A 632 -8.65 -19.09 25.14
N THR A 633 -9.77 -18.34 25.07
CA THR A 633 -11.10 -18.85 25.42
C THR A 633 -11.50 -20.04 24.56
N ALA A 634 -11.29 -19.96 23.24
CA ALA A 634 -11.66 -21.03 22.32
C ALA A 634 -10.80 -22.29 22.52
N ALA A 635 -9.50 -22.13 22.76
CA ALA A 635 -8.60 -23.24 23.07
C ALA A 635 -8.98 -23.93 24.40
N ALA A 636 -9.34 -23.16 25.42
CA ALA A 636 -9.74 -23.69 26.72
C ALA A 636 -11.02 -24.53 26.60
N LEU A 637 -12.06 -24.00 25.95
CA LEU A 637 -13.30 -24.75 25.74
C LEU A 637 -13.07 -26.02 24.90
N SER A 638 -12.34 -25.90 23.78
CA SER A 638 -12.07 -27.05 22.91
C SER A 638 -11.31 -28.15 23.64
N THR A 639 -10.38 -27.79 24.53
CA THR A 639 -9.67 -28.74 25.40
C THR A 639 -10.64 -29.45 26.33
N THR A 640 -11.56 -28.73 26.95
CA THR A 640 -12.56 -29.33 27.86
C THR A 640 -13.55 -30.25 27.15
N VAL A 641 -13.98 -29.89 25.94
CA VAL A 641 -15.03 -30.62 25.20
C VAL A 641 -14.47 -31.78 24.37
N THR A 642 -13.31 -31.59 23.74
CA THR A 642 -12.75 -32.55 22.77
C THR A 642 -11.45 -33.20 23.24
N GLY A 643 -10.86 -32.74 24.35
CA GLY A 643 -9.54 -33.15 24.81
C GLY A 643 -8.37 -32.53 24.03
N THR A 644 -8.64 -31.69 23.01
CA THR A 644 -7.62 -31.04 22.19
C THR A 644 -7.81 -29.53 22.11
N ALA A 645 -6.72 -28.77 22.24
CA ALA A 645 -6.71 -27.31 22.20
C ALA A 645 -6.78 -26.78 20.74
N THR A 646 -7.89 -27.04 20.05
CA THR A 646 -8.14 -26.51 18.71
C THR A 646 -8.72 -25.10 18.78
N VAL A 647 -8.35 -24.23 17.84
CA VAL A 647 -8.88 -22.87 17.73
C VAL A 647 -9.59 -22.74 16.38
N PRO A 648 -10.92 -22.62 16.36
CA PRO A 648 -11.66 -22.46 15.11
C PRO A 648 -11.50 -21.04 14.54
N PRO A 649 -11.57 -20.87 13.21
CA PRO A 649 -11.57 -19.55 12.57
C PRO A 649 -12.68 -18.61 13.08
N GLY A 650 -13.80 -19.17 13.55
CA GLY A 650 -14.89 -18.41 14.16
C GLY A 650 -14.48 -17.62 15.41
N ALA A 651 -13.48 -18.08 16.17
CA ALA A 651 -12.98 -17.36 17.35
C ALA A 651 -12.29 -16.03 16.98
N ALA A 652 -11.47 -16.04 15.91
CA ALA A 652 -10.88 -14.82 15.37
C ALA A 652 -11.95 -13.86 14.81
N THR A 653 -13.01 -14.42 14.22
CA THR A 653 -14.15 -13.65 13.69
C THR A 653 -14.90 -12.93 14.81
N ALA A 654 -15.08 -13.55 15.98
CA ALA A 654 -15.72 -12.92 17.13
C ALA A 654 -14.91 -11.72 17.66
N ALA A 655 -13.58 -11.85 17.78
CA ALA A 655 -12.72 -10.74 18.16
C ALA A 655 -12.77 -9.60 17.13
N PHE A 656 -12.74 -9.92 15.84
CA PHE A 656 -12.83 -8.92 14.76
C PHE A 656 -14.18 -8.19 14.74
N ALA A 657 -15.28 -8.89 14.97
CA ALA A 657 -16.60 -8.28 15.08
C ALA A 657 -16.66 -7.30 16.27
N ALA A 658 -16.06 -7.67 17.42
CA ALA A 658 -15.99 -6.80 18.59
C ALA A 658 -15.11 -5.56 18.37
N THR A 659 -13.95 -5.67 17.70
CA THR A 659 -13.12 -4.50 17.37
C THR A 659 -13.77 -3.57 16.35
N THR A 660 -14.53 -4.11 15.40
CA THR A 660 -15.28 -3.34 14.39
C THR A 660 -16.43 -2.58 15.04
N MET A 661 -17.18 -3.24 15.94
CA MET A 661 -18.22 -2.61 16.76
C MET A 661 -17.64 -1.45 17.58
N ALA A 662 -16.46 -1.62 18.18
CA ALA A 662 -15.79 -0.57 18.94
C ALA A 662 -15.34 0.61 18.07
N GLY A 663 -14.78 0.35 16.89
CA GLY A 663 -14.43 1.38 15.92
C GLY A 663 -15.64 2.21 15.48
N GLY A 664 -16.76 1.54 15.19
CA GLY A 664 -18.03 2.21 14.85
C GLY A 664 -18.57 3.07 16.00
N ALA A 665 -18.53 2.58 17.24
CA ALA A 665 -18.99 3.32 18.41
C ALA A 665 -18.15 4.58 18.67
N VAL A 666 -16.82 4.49 18.56
CA VAL A 666 -15.93 5.65 18.72
C VAL A 666 -16.14 6.66 17.58
N ALA A 667 -16.29 6.18 16.34
CA ALA A 667 -16.60 7.05 15.21
C ALA A 667 -17.93 7.81 15.40
N ALA A 668 -18.97 7.14 15.92
CA ALA A 668 -20.25 7.77 16.24
C ALA A 668 -20.12 8.83 17.34
N LEU A 669 -19.41 8.52 18.44
CA LEU A 669 -19.12 9.48 19.51
C LEU A 669 -18.40 10.73 18.97
N LEU A 670 -17.45 10.55 18.06
CA LEU A 670 -16.71 11.65 17.46
C LEU A 670 -17.50 12.42 16.40
N ALA A 671 -18.47 11.78 15.75
CA ALA A 671 -19.42 12.48 14.88
C ALA A 671 -20.30 13.45 15.70
N ASP A 672 -20.73 13.05 16.90
CA ASP A 672 -21.45 13.93 17.83
C ASP A 672 -20.58 15.13 18.27
N LEU A 673 -19.28 14.92 18.48
CA LEU A 673 -18.34 16.01 18.78
C LEU A 673 -18.22 16.98 17.59
N ALA A 674 -18.14 16.47 16.36
CA ALA A 674 -18.12 17.32 15.17
C ALA A 674 -19.38 18.20 15.07
N ALA A 675 -20.56 17.62 15.34
CA ALA A 675 -21.82 18.37 15.37
C ALA A 675 -21.86 19.40 16.51
N ALA A 676 -21.29 19.09 17.68
CA ALA A 676 -21.18 20.03 18.79
C ALA A 676 -20.28 21.23 18.44
N LEU A 677 -19.17 21.00 17.73
CA LEU A 677 -18.30 22.07 17.23
C LEU A 677 -19.02 22.93 16.19
N ASP A 678 -19.76 22.33 15.26
CA ASP A 678 -20.53 23.09 14.27
C ASP A 678 -21.63 23.94 14.93
N THR A 679 -22.25 23.44 16.01
CA THR A 679 -23.25 24.18 16.80
C THR A 679 -22.61 25.35 17.55
N ALA A 680 -21.50 25.13 18.26
CA ALA A 680 -20.79 26.19 18.98
C ALA A 680 -20.33 27.31 18.02
N GLN A 681 -19.95 26.94 16.81
CA GLN A 681 -19.59 27.89 15.75
C GLN A 681 -20.77 28.76 15.27
N ALA A 682 -22.02 28.32 15.43
CA ALA A 682 -23.18 29.15 15.09
C ALA A 682 -23.42 30.28 16.12
N GLU A 683 -22.84 30.17 17.31
CA GLU A 683 -23.00 31.12 18.43
C GLU A 683 -21.81 32.08 18.57
N ASP A 684 -21.07 32.32 17.48
CA ASP A 684 -19.89 33.21 17.42
C ASP A 684 -18.76 32.83 18.42
N ALA A 685 -18.64 31.55 18.77
CA ALA A 685 -17.59 31.03 19.66
C ALA A 685 -16.17 31.33 19.16
N THR A 686 -15.27 31.70 20.07
CA THR A 686 -13.82 31.88 19.83
C THR A 686 -13.09 30.53 19.67
N LEU A 687 -11.82 30.54 19.27
CA LEU A 687 -11.02 29.30 19.19
C LEU A 687 -10.87 28.62 20.55
N ASP A 688 -10.73 29.39 21.62
CA ASP A 688 -10.58 28.86 22.97
C ASP A 688 -11.91 28.26 23.46
N ASP A 689 -13.04 28.89 23.12
CA ASP A 689 -14.38 28.32 23.39
C ASP A 689 -14.57 26.96 22.66
N LEU A 690 -14.09 26.84 21.42
CA LEU A 690 -14.15 25.56 20.68
C LEU A 690 -13.26 24.48 21.32
N ALA A 691 -12.08 24.85 21.82
CA ALA A 691 -11.21 23.93 22.56
C ALA A 691 -11.89 23.49 23.87
N ASP A 692 -12.56 24.39 24.57
CA ASP A 692 -13.33 24.09 25.77
C ASP A 692 -14.53 23.17 25.48
N VAL A 693 -15.19 23.31 24.33
CA VAL A 693 -16.24 22.39 23.87
C VAL A 693 -15.68 20.97 23.71
N VAL A 694 -14.49 20.81 23.12
CA VAL A 694 -13.83 19.49 23.00
C VAL A 694 -13.55 18.91 24.38
N ALA A 695 -12.89 19.66 25.26
CA ALA A 695 -12.53 19.19 26.60
C ALA A 695 -13.78 18.84 27.45
N ALA A 696 -14.82 19.66 27.39
CA ALA A 696 -16.08 19.42 28.09
C ALA A 696 -16.80 18.18 27.54
N PHE A 697 -16.75 17.95 26.23
CA PHE A 697 -17.36 16.80 25.59
C PHE A 697 -16.74 15.49 26.09
N PHE A 698 -15.41 15.38 26.08
CA PHE A 698 -14.70 14.21 26.57
C PHE A 698 -14.89 14.03 28.08
N ARG A 699 -14.76 15.10 28.89
CA ARG A 699 -14.98 15.04 30.34
C ARG A 699 -16.36 14.53 30.72
N ALA A 700 -17.40 14.90 29.96
CA ALA A 700 -18.78 14.50 30.26
C ALA A 700 -19.09 13.05 29.85
N ARG A 701 -18.42 12.51 28.82
CA ARG A 701 -18.82 11.25 28.17
C ARG A 701 -17.80 10.12 28.29
N ALA A 702 -16.50 10.41 28.31
CA ALA A 702 -15.44 9.43 28.16
C ALA A 702 -15.57 8.26 29.14
N THR A 703 -15.64 8.51 30.45
CA THR A 703 -15.67 7.44 31.47
C THR A 703 -16.87 6.50 31.32
N LYS A 704 -18.07 7.02 31.06
CA LYS A 704 -19.26 6.16 30.89
C LYS A 704 -19.20 5.38 29.58
N PHE A 705 -18.71 6.04 28.54
CA PHE A 705 -18.57 5.44 27.21
C PHE A 705 -17.53 4.32 27.19
N THR A 706 -16.34 4.53 27.78
CA THR A 706 -15.28 3.52 27.83
C THR A 706 -15.73 2.28 28.56
N THR A 707 -16.32 2.42 29.75
CA THR A 707 -16.80 1.29 30.54
C THR A 707 -17.86 0.49 29.80
N ALA A 708 -18.87 1.16 29.23
CA ALA A 708 -19.95 0.50 28.49
C ALA A 708 -19.42 -0.25 27.24
N LEU A 709 -18.49 0.39 26.52
CA LEU A 709 -17.91 -0.20 25.31
C LEU A 709 -16.99 -1.37 25.65
N ALA A 710 -16.20 -1.26 26.72
CA ALA A 710 -15.32 -2.32 27.19
C ALA A 710 -16.09 -3.55 27.66
N GLU A 711 -17.18 -3.36 28.44
CA GLU A 711 -18.08 -4.45 28.84
C GLU A 711 -18.66 -5.15 27.59
N SER A 712 -19.11 -4.38 26.61
CA SER A 712 -19.71 -4.92 25.37
C SER A 712 -18.67 -5.69 24.52
N CYS A 713 -17.44 -5.18 24.39
CA CYS A 713 -16.37 -5.85 23.67
C CYS A 713 -15.95 -7.15 24.36
N ALA A 714 -15.81 -7.14 25.68
CA ALA A 714 -15.42 -8.33 26.43
C ALA A 714 -16.46 -9.45 26.29
N VAL A 715 -17.74 -9.10 26.44
CA VAL A 715 -18.84 -10.06 26.35
C VAL A 715 -18.96 -10.63 24.94
N ALA A 716 -18.91 -9.79 23.91
CA ALA A 716 -18.96 -10.21 22.52
C ALA A 716 -17.79 -11.14 22.13
N THR A 717 -16.59 -10.81 22.61
CA THR A 717 -15.36 -11.56 22.28
C THR A 717 -15.36 -12.92 22.96
N VAL A 718 -15.58 -12.96 24.27
CA VAL A 718 -15.42 -14.20 25.05
C VAL A 718 -16.57 -15.17 24.76
N ASN A 719 -17.83 -14.69 24.75
CA ASN A 719 -18.96 -15.57 24.41
C ASN A 719 -18.90 -16.02 22.96
N GLY A 720 -18.54 -15.14 22.01
CA GLY A 720 -18.46 -15.50 20.60
C GLY A 720 -17.34 -16.50 20.30
N ALA A 721 -16.18 -16.36 20.96
CA ALA A 721 -15.09 -17.31 20.82
C ALA A 721 -15.42 -18.69 21.41
N ALA A 722 -16.04 -18.71 22.60
CA ALA A 722 -16.55 -19.94 23.18
C ALA A 722 -17.63 -20.59 22.30
N ASP A 723 -18.56 -19.81 21.77
CA ASP A 723 -19.64 -20.36 20.94
C ASP A 723 -19.13 -20.96 19.63
N ALA A 724 -18.15 -20.30 18.99
CA ALA A 724 -17.50 -20.83 17.79
C ALA A 724 -16.78 -22.18 18.04
N ALA A 725 -16.14 -22.33 19.20
CA ALA A 725 -15.52 -23.58 19.61
C ALA A 725 -16.56 -24.67 19.92
N ALA A 726 -17.67 -24.33 20.57
CA ALA A 726 -18.78 -25.24 20.79
C ALA A 726 -19.42 -25.72 19.47
N GLU A 727 -19.66 -24.80 18.53
CA GLU A 727 -20.24 -25.12 17.22
C GLU A 727 -19.34 -26.06 16.41
N THR A 728 -18.02 -25.84 16.45
CA THR A 728 -17.03 -26.69 15.78
C THR A 728 -16.98 -28.10 16.38
N ALA A 729 -17.18 -28.23 17.69
CA ALA A 729 -17.26 -29.52 18.38
C ALA A 729 -18.57 -30.28 18.10
N GLY A 730 -19.60 -29.60 17.58
CA GLY A 730 -20.83 -30.21 17.08
C GLY A 730 -22.01 -30.18 18.06
N PRO A 731 -23.18 -30.69 17.63
CA PRO A 731 -24.45 -30.52 18.32
C PRO A 731 -24.57 -31.30 19.64
N THR A 732 -23.64 -32.20 19.93
CA THR A 732 -23.55 -32.91 21.23
C THR A 732 -23.14 -31.97 22.36
N VAL A 733 -22.57 -30.81 22.05
CA VAL A 733 -22.29 -29.76 23.03
C VAL A 733 -23.56 -28.98 23.31
N LEU A 734 -23.95 -28.95 24.58
CA LEU A 734 -25.09 -28.19 25.07
C LEU A 734 -24.59 -26.90 25.72
N ARG A 735 -25.27 -25.80 25.42
CA ARG A 735 -25.00 -24.47 25.96
C ARG A 735 -26.19 -23.93 26.72
N THR A 736 -25.96 -23.53 27.97
CA THR A 736 -26.97 -22.94 28.86
C THR A 736 -26.74 -21.45 28.98
N TRP A 737 -27.79 -20.66 28.79
CA TRP A 737 -27.75 -19.22 29.04
C TRP A 737 -27.73 -18.93 30.54
N VAL A 738 -26.72 -18.21 31.01
CA VAL A 738 -26.55 -17.85 32.42
C VAL A 738 -26.54 -16.33 32.56
N THR A 739 -27.43 -15.80 33.38
CA THR A 739 -27.46 -14.36 33.68
C THR A 739 -26.66 -14.07 34.95
N ARG A 740 -26.18 -12.83 35.11
CA ARG A 740 -25.49 -12.38 36.34
C ARG A 740 -26.44 -12.30 37.56
N GLY A 741 -27.76 -12.39 37.35
CA GLY A 741 -28.77 -12.39 38.40
C GLY A 741 -28.98 -11.04 39.11
N ASP A 742 -28.44 -9.95 38.56
CA ASP A 742 -28.61 -8.61 39.13
C ASP A 742 -29.73 -7.81 38.44
N THR A 743 -30.07 -6.67 39.04
CA THR A 743 -31.13 -5.77 38.58
C THR A 743 -30.81 -5.05 37.27
N ARG A 744 -29.56 -5.14 36.77
CA ARG A 744 -29.13 -4.56 35.49
C ARG A 744 -29.37 -5.51 34.31
N VAL A 745 -29.62 -6.80 34.57
CA VAL A 745 -29.96 -7.75 33.51
C VAL A 745 -31.37 -7.42 32.99
N ARG A 746 -31.50 -7.31 31.66
CA ARG A 746 -32.79 -7.05 30.98
C ARG A 746 -33.82 -8.15 31.27
N PRO A 747 -35.12 -7.82 31.39
CA PRO A 747 -36.18 -8.81 31.55
C PRO A 747 -36.16 -9.93 30.48
N ALA A 748 -35.92 -9.55 29.22
CA ALA A 748 -35.82 -10.50 28.09
C ALA A 748 -34.69 -11.53 28.29
N HIS A 749 -33.56 -11.11 28.86
CA HIS A 749 -32.43 -12.01 29.14
C HIS A 749 -32.64 -12.80 30.42
N GLN A 750 -33.32 -12.24 31.43
CA GLN A 750 -33.71 -12.96 32.64
C GLN A 750 -34.60 -14.16 32.31
N ALA A 751 -35.52 -14.00 31.35
CA ALA A 751 -36.39 -15.08 30.87
C ALA A 751 -35.62 -16.25 30.22
N LEU A 752 -34.41 -15.99 29.68
CA LEU A 752 -33.57 -17.03 29.09
C LEU A 752 -32.71 -17.77 30.12
N SER A 753 -32.58 -17.26 31.35
CA SER A 753 -31.70 -17.84 32.36
C SER A 753 -32.04 -19.32 32.61
N GLY A 754 -31.07 -20.21 32.40
CA GLY A 754 -31.24 -21.67 32.52
C GLY A 754 -31.67 -22.38 31.22
N THR A 755 -32.01 -21.63 30.16
CA THR A 755 -32.38 -22.22 28.86
C THR A 755 -31.16 -22.89 28.23
N THR A 756 -31.29 -24.18 27.90
CA THR A 756 -30.21 -24.98 27.32
C THR A 756 -30.56 -25.38 25.90
N LEU A 757 -29.67 -25.10 24.96
CA LEU A 757 -29.80 -25.44 23.54
C LEU A 757 -28.55 -26.19 23.05
N PRO A 758 -28.63 -26.98 21.98
CA PRO A 758 -27.44 -27.46 21.27
C PRO A 758 -26.60 -26.30 20.71
N ALA A 759 -25.29 -26.51 20.59
CA ALA A 759 -24.40 -25.59 19.88
C ALA A 759 -24.88 -25.41 18.42
N GLY A 760 -24.76 -24.18 17.90
CA GLY A 760 -25.24 -23.79 16.57
C GLY A 760 -26.74 -23.43 16.47
N VAL A 761 -27.56 -23.71 17.49
CA VAL A 761 -29.01 -23.36 17.49
C VAL A 761 -29.23 -22.00 18.17
N PRO A 762 -29.63 -20.93 17.46
CA PRO A 762 -29.76 -19.58 18.04
C PRO A 762 -30.87 -19.48 19.09
N TYR A 763 -30.71 -18.57 20.05
CA TYR A 763 -31.74 -18.20 21.02
C TYR A 763 -32.72 -17.20 20.39
N THR A 764 -34.02 -17.33 20.69
CA THR A 764 -35.02 -16.32 20.32
C THR A 764 -35.27 -15.40 21.51
N VAL A 765 -35.02 -14.11 21.33
CA VAL A 765 -35.10 -13.08 22.38
C VAL A 765 -35.89 -11.90 21.85
N ASP A 766 -37.06 -11.63 22.41
CA ASP A 766 -37.96 -10.55 21.96
C ASP A 766 -38.17 -10.50 20.43
N GLY A 767 -38.35 -11.67 19.82
CA GLY A 767 -38.57 -11.81 18.37
C GLY A 767 -37.30 -11.74 17.50
N SER A 768 -36.12 -11.55 18.10
CA SER A 768 -34.82 -11.53 17.42
C SER A 768 -34.01 -12.80 17.70
N ALA A 769 -33.26 -13.28 16.71
CA ALA A 769 -32.36 -14.42 16.86
C ALA A 769 -30.98 -13.95 17.34
N LEU A 770 -30.53 -14.46 18.49
CA LEU A 770 -29.20 -14.20 19.05
C LEU A 770 -28.41 -15.51 19.05
N ARG A 771 -27.20 -15.50 18.48
CA ARG A 771 -26.33 -16.68 18.59
C ARG A 771 -25.86 -16.84 20.01
N TYR A 772 -25.30 -15.79 20.61
CA TYR A 772 -24.78 -15.80 21.98
C TYR A 772 -25.01 -14.44 22.66
N PRO A 773 -24.82 -14.33 23.99
CA PRO A 773 -24.97 -13.05 24.65
C PRO A 773 -23.91 -12.04 24.21
N GLY A 774 -24.36 -10.87 23.77
CA GLY A 774 -23.48 -9.83 23.22
C GLY A 774 -23.12 -10.04 21.75
N ASP A 775 -23.89 -10.83 20.99
CA ASP A 775 -23.71 -11.00 19.54
C ASP A 775 -23.72 -9.64 18.81
N PRO A 776 -22.59 -9.18 18.21
CA PRO A 776 -22.50 -7.87 17.57
C PRO A 776 -23.45 -7.68 16.37
N PHE A 777 -24.03 -8.76 15.85
CA PHE A 777 -24.97 -8.72 14.72
C PHE A 777 -26.44 -8.69 15.14
N ALA A 778 -26.73 -8.82 16.44
CA ALA A 778 -28.08 -8.72 16.97
C ALA A 778 -28.42 -7.27 17.38
N PRO A 779 -29.71 -6.91 17.53
CA PRO A 779 -30.13 -5.56 17.88
C PRO A 779 -29.42 -5.00 19.12
N THR A 780 -28.93 -3.76 19.00
CA THR A 780 -28.09 -3.11 20.02
C THR A 780 -28.78 -2.99 21.37
N ASP A 781 -30.11 -2.83 21.39
CA ASP A 781 -30.93 -2.77 22.60
C ASP A 781 -30.88 -4.07 23.40
N LEU A 782 -30.63 -5.21 22.76
CA LEU A 782 -30.44 -6.51 23.39
C LEU A 782 -28.97 -6.78 23.78
N THR A 783 -28.00 -6.22 23.05
CA THR A 783 -26.58 -6.64 23.14
C THR A 783 -25.69 -5.67 23.92
N ILE A 784 -25.97 -4.36 23.92
CA ILE A 784 -25.15 -3.36 24.62
C ILE A 784 -25.15 -3.61 26.14
N ASN A 785 -24.04 -3.42 26.84
CA ASN A 785 -23.96 -3.69 28.30
C ASN A 785 -24.51 -5.07 28.70
N CYS A 786 -24.49 -6.06 27.79
CA CYS A 786 -24.90 -7.42 28.10
C CYS A 786 -23.92 -7.99 29.12
N ARG A 787 -24.44 -8.66 30.16
CA ARG A 787 -23.63 -9.25 31.25
C ARG A 787 -24.00 -10.71 31.46
N CYS A 788 -24.53 -11.33 30.41
CA CYS A 788 -24.88 -12.74 30.38
C CYS A 788 -23.71 -13.55 29.81
N ARG A 789 -23.63 -14.82 30.21
CA ARG A 789 -22.58 -15.75 29.82
C ARG A 789 -23.18 -17.08 29.38
N LEU A 790 -22.35 -17.91 28.78
CA LEU A 790 -22.73 -19.26 28.39
C LEU A 790 -21.96 -20.28 29.22
N ARG A 791 -22.69 -21.31 29.67
CA ARG A 791 -22.13 -22.52 30.29
C ARG A 791 -22.26 -23.67 29.31
N TYR A 792 -21.18 -24.41 29.10
CA TYR A 792 -21.09 -25.50 28.13
C TYR A 792 -20.92 -26.84 28.84
N ARG A 793 -21.59 -27.87 28.33
CA ARG A 793 -21.43 -29.26 28.78
C ARG A 793 -21.60 -30.20 27.59
N THR A 794 -20.98 -31.37 27.64
CA THR A 794 -21.29 -32.45 26.70
C THR A 794 -22.61 -33.09 27.09
N GLY A 795 -23.56 -33.20 26.16
CA GLY A 795 -24.78 -33.98 26.36
C GLY A 795 -24.47 -35.47 26.49
N PRO A 796 -25.41 -36.29 27.01
CA PRO A 796 -25.24 -37.73 27.02
C PRO A 796 -25.03 -38.21 25.58
N THR A 797 -23.96 -38.97 25.35
CA THR A 797 -23.82 -39.77 24.13
C THR A 797 -25.02 -40.70 24.08
N THR A 798 -25.56 -40.91 22.89
CA THR A 798 -26.78 -41.71 22.60
C THR A 798 -26.75 -43.19 23.03
N GLU A 799 -25.86 -43.59 23.95
CA GLU A 799 -25.86 -44.91 24.60
C GLU A 799 -26.47 -44.92 26.02
N GLU A 800 -26.83 -43.77 26.60
CA GLU A 800 -27.57 -43.73 27.85
C GLU A 800 -28.86 -42.91 27.70
N SER A 801 -29.93 -43.58 27.32
CA SER A 801 -31.30 -43.20 27.68
C SER A 801 -31.99 -44.45 28.23
N PRO A 802 -32.71 -44.35 29.37
CA PRO A 802 -33.26 -45.49 30.09
C PRO A 802 -34.35 -46.25 29.34
#